data_AF-A0A9E0KT32-F1
#
_entry.id   AF-A0A9E0KT32-F1
#
_cell.length_a   1.000
_cell.length_b   1.000
_cell.length_c   1.000
_cell.angle_alpha   90.00
_cell.angle_beta   90.00
_cell.angle_gamma   90.00
#
_symmetry.space_group_name_H-M   'P 1'
#
loop_
_entity.id
_entity.type
_entity.pdbx_description
1 polymer ?
#
loop_
_entity_poly.entity_id
_entity_poly.type
_entity_poly.pdbx_seq_one_letter_code
_entity_poly.pdbx_strand_id
1 'polypeptide(L)'
;MVSRQRLFVVVSLMVLVGAASLVWRPTSSAVLYSGYARADTGPLTLEITVDPPIGSPGDTLRVNARVTNHSPQPLTPSIVIQLPSGLSGNVYALPPGATFNLQESRIDWLPVVPNGAAVEFNLDVVIQSADVLTPERDVIGILRHQGNESRTASQVWLGIPPLVGSVLAQEQATVGRPVRLHADIAGPGPLTVVWDLGDGRRLPIAEPEVAFPAAGNYNISVEVSNPGGSVTRQINLIVLPVPLASFRPDDDTPAVGQPVTFINRSGGQPPLNVFWDFGDGTTLVGQQEPTHTYSRGGAYRVRLTIENGIGRSEAIQDIVVGVAPIADMVIPDRTAVGQPLVGQAFSEDGATRITWDMGDGRSYEGPNVSHQYRRPGDYYVTMTADNGHGLTQVGKWVHVDSGISTLFLPLATLLIGGESVGLNVEDPAELILDPAVERLDGVFTLDPIPFPNGTSLAEQLFAYLNAARARFELPPLTYNYELSSAAQDHARDKARFPDNPHVGTDGTTAAERLLRSSYRGGYAGEATAWGFSDPRLAVEFWINSDSHRPILLNRITNDVGVGYLEDYASANVWHWTAEFGVSYGAPIRATLRAQYPLAGHTALDTDVVNYSWVWPLRPASGERFTVYLVSGERYVSLGSIAQPVYGSLYTLSIDARRVIGAQATTTTRAIGYDWVVRLESGTGQVLAESERRLISFMPDPAATLPLATAVPTLPIVTATPNTAPPVVSPSPVPTEVPPTSELPPVIITATPRPTMAP
;
A
#
# COMPACT_ATOMS: atom_id res chain seq x y z
N MET A 1 17.47 -34.88 30.43
CA MET A 1 16.36 -35.47 31.19
C MET A 1 15.12 -35.44 30.31
N VAL A 2 14.81 -36.59 29.67
CA VAL A 2 13.52 -37.31 29.75
C VAL A 2 12.39 -36.54 29.01
N SER A 3 11.78 -37.00 27.92
CA SER A 3 11.45 -38.37 27.52
C SER A 3 11.54 -38.59 26.00
N ARG A 4 12.45 -39.49 25.60
CA ARG A 4 12.27 -40.40 24.46
C ARG A 4 11.33 -41.51 24.92
N GLN A 5 10.22 -41.77 24.23
CA GLN A 5 9.59 -43.09 24.03
C GLN A 5 8.18 -42.91 23.46
N ARG A 6 8.01 -43.35 22.20
CA ARG A 6 6.80 -43.89 21.54
C ARG A 6 6.73 -43.43 20.08
N LEU A 7 7.57 -44.03 19.24
CA LEU A 7 7.22 -44.33 17.85
C LEU A 7 8.16 -45.42 17.28
N PHE A 8 8.32 -46.51 18.03
CA PHE A 8 8.99 -47.74 17.58
C PHE A 8 7.95 -48.86 17.54
N VAL A 9 7.08 -48.85 16.52
CA VAL A 9 6.24 -50.02 16.16
C VAL A 9 6.07 -50.20 14.65
N VAL A 10 6.29 -49.20 13.78
CA VAL A 10 5.92 -49.34 12.35
C VAL A 10 7.08 -49.72 11.41
N VAL A 11 8.34 -49.73 11.87
CA VAL A 11 9.50 -50.02 10.99
C VAL A 11 10.06 -51.45 11.16
N SER A 12 9.59 -52.23 12.14
CA SER A 12 10.05 -53.62 12.38
C SER A 12 9.17 -54.71 11.75
N LEU A 13 8.14 -54.33 10.98
CA LEU A 13 7.31 -55.27 10.19
C LEU A 13 7.61 -55.20 8.68
N MET A 14 8.77 -54.68 8.29
CA MET A 14 9.20 -54.58 6.88
C MET A 14 10.47 -55.39 6.53
N VAL A 15 10.92 -56.27 7.44
CA VAL A 15 12.11 -57.14 7.22
C VAL A 15 11.81 -58.63 7.45
N LEU A 16 10.55 -59.01 7.67
CA LEU A 16 10.16 -60.41 7.94
C LEU A 16 9.06 -60.96 7.02
N VAL A 17 9.03 -60.48 5.77
CA VAL A 17 8.35 -61.15 4.64
C VAL A 17 9.26 -61.11 3.39
N GLY A 18 10.58 -61.28 3.61
CA GLY A 18 11.61 -61.33 2.56
C GLY A 18 12.06 -62.75 2.18
N ALA A 19 11.40 -63.79 2.69
CA ALA A 19 11.78 -65.18 2.42
C ALA A 19 10.53 -66.07 2.32
N ALA A 20 9.61 -65.69 1.44
CA ALA A 20 8.58 -66.58 0.92
C ALA A 20 8.27 -66.23 -0.54
N SER A 21 9.29 -65.94 -1.35
CA SER A 21 9.25 -66.19 -2.79
C SER A 21 9.36 -67.70 -3.04
N LEU A 22 8.49 -68.48 -2.38
CA LEU A 22 8.07 -69.75 -2.95
C LEU A 22 7.25 -69.36 -4.15
N VAL A 23 7.77 -69.73 -5.32
CA VAL A 23 7.08 -69.81 -6.59
C VAL A 23 5.72 -70.49 -6.39
N TRP A 24 4.69 -69.71 -6.04
CA TRP A 24 3.30 -70.14 -6.12
C TRP A 24 2.95 -70.03 -7.60
N ARG A 25 3.42 -71.02 -8.37
CA ARG A 25 2.75 -71.36 -9.62
C ARG A 25 1.31 -71.65 -9.21
N PRO A 26 0.29 -70.99 -9.77
CA PRO A 26 -1.03 -71.59 -9.73
C PRO A 26 -0.81 -72.99 -10.30
N THR A 27 -1.04 -74.00 -9.48
CA THR A 27 -1.09 -75.36 -9.97
C THR A 27 -2.21 -75.36 -11.00
N SER A 28 -1.81 -75.31 -12.26
CA SER A 28 -2.61 -75.73 -13.40
C SER A 28 -3.38 -76.97 -12.96
N SER A 29 -4.71 -76.85 -12.86
CA SER A 29 -5.72 -77.79 -13.39
C SER A 29 -5.32 -79.26 -13.55
N ALA A 30 -4.55 -79.81 -12.63
CA ALA A 30 -4.16 -81.21 -12.53
C ALA A 30 -4.94 -81.74 -11.32
N VAL A 31 -5.97 -82.55 -11.43
CA VAL A 31 -6.46 -83.36 -12.55
C VAL A 31 -7.97 -83.46 -12.34
N LEU A 32 -8.79 -82.73 -13.10
CA LEU A 32 -10.25 -82.93 -13.08
C LEU A 32 -10.63 -84.21 -13.84
N TYR A 33 -9.84 -84.58 -14.85
CA TYR A 33 -10.09 -85.74 -15.72
C TYR A 33 -8.91 -86.69 -15.64
N SER A 34 -9.09 -87.84 -14.99
CA SER A 34 -8.04 -88.85 -14.83
C SER A 34 -7.74 -89.58 -16.14
N GLY A 35 -8.67 -89.53 -17.11
CA GLY A 35 -8.61 -90.36 -18.31
C GLY A 35 -8.68 -91.86 -18.03
N TYR A 36 -8.89 -92.28 -16.78
CA TYR A 36 -8.78 -93.68 -16.38
C TYR A 36 -10.11 -94.20 -15.82
N ALA A 37 -10.47 -95.41 -16.23
CA ALA A 37 -11.65 -96.11 -15.78
C ALA A 37 -11.39 -97.62 -15.67
N ARG A 38 -11.99 -98.26 -14.66
CA ARG A 38 -11.82 -99.69 -14.38
C ARG A 38 -13.15 -100.39 -14.18
N ALA A 39 -13.31 -101.59 -14.75
CA ALA A 39 -14.43 -102.50 -14.54
C ALA A 39 -13.91 -103.90 -14.20
N ASP A 40 -14.46 -104.52 -13.16
CA ASP A 40 -14.12 -105.88 -12.74
C ASP A 40 -15.35 -106.78 -12.84
N THR A 41 -15.17 -108.03 -13.30
CA THR A 41 -16.23 -109.07 -13.33
C THR A 41 -15.91 -110.27 -12.43
N GLY A 42 -14.80 -110.21 -11.70
CA GLY A 42 -14.24 -111.32 -10.92
C GLY A 42 -12.98 -111.90 -11.59
N PRO A 43 -13.10 -112.76 -12.61
CA PRO A 43 -11.94 -113.34 -13.28
C PRO A 43 -11.28 -112.39 -14.29
N LEU A 44 -11.94 -111.29 -14.66
CA LEU A 44 -11.44 -110.33 -15.65
C LEU A 44 -11.54 -108.89 -15.13
N THR A 45 -10.50 -108.12 -15.42
CA THR A 45 -10.42 -106.68 -15.19
C THR A 45 -10.26 -105.97 -16.53
N LEU A 46 -11.11 -104.98 -16.83
CA LEU A 46 -10.97 -104.05 -17.95
C LEU A 46 -10.51 -102.69 -17.41
N GLU A 47 -9.43 -102.18 -17.96
CA GLU A 47 -8.92 -100.84 -17.73
C GLU A 47 -8.99 -100.05 -19.04
N ILE A 48 -9.57 -98.86 -19.00
CA ILE A 48 -9.59 -97.90 -20.11
C ILE A 48 -8.79 -96.69 -19.69
N THR A 49 -7.81 -96.32 -20.52
CA THR A 49 -7.03 -95.08 -20.36
C THR A 49 -7.18 -94.22 -21.61
N VAL A 50 -7.44 -92.93 -21.44
CA VAL A 50 -7.48 -91.92 -22.50
C VAL A 50 -6.41 -90.89 -22.22
N ASP A 51 -5.46 -90.76 -23.14
CA ASP A 51 -4.31 -89.85 -22.99
C ASP A 51 -4.09 -89.01 -24.26
N PRO A 52 -4.11 -87.66 -24.18
CA PRO A 52 -4.52 -86.88 -23.01
C PRO A 52 -6.04 -87.00 -22.74
N PRO A 53 -6.51 -86.81 -21.49
CA PRO A 53 -7.94 -86.82 -21.17
C PRO A 53 -8.67 -85.52 -21.52
N ILE A 54 -7.96 -84.55 -22.09
CA ILE A 54 -8.46 -83.23 -22.47
C ILE A 54 -7.97 -82.95 -23.89
N GLY A 55 -8.84 -82.47 -24.77
CA GLY A 55 -8.43 -82.06 -26.12
C GLY A 55 -9.42 -81.15 -26.84
N SER A 56 -8.94 -80.51 -27.89
CA SER A 56 -9.69 -79.64 -28.81
C SER A 56 -9.89 -80.28 -30.18
N PRO A 57 -10.85 -79.81 -30.99
CA PRO A 57 -10.99 -80.27 -32.37
C PRO A 57 -9.67 -80.17 -33.15
N GLY A 58 -9.25 -81.29 -33.73
CA GLY A 58 -7.95 -81.48 -34.40
C GLY A 58 -6.94 -82.31 -33.58
N ASP A 59 -7.09 -82.37 -32.26
CA ASP A 59 -6.17 -83.14 -31.41
C ASP A 59 -6.41 -84.66 -31.55
N THR A 60 -5.35 -85.43 -31.28
CA THR A 60 -5.42 -86.89 -31.23
C THR A 60 -5.39 -87.35 -29.78
N LEU A 61 -6.37 -88.16 -29.39
CA LEU A 61 -6.40 -88.87 -28.11
C LEU A 61 -6.03 -90.33 -28.34
N ARG A 62 -5.28 -90.92 -27.42
CA ARG A 62 -5.00 -92.36 -27.42
C ARG A 62 -5.91 -93.07 -26.43
N VAL A 63 -6.82 -93.89 -26.95
CA VAL A 63 -7.66 -94.78 -26.14
C VAL A 63 -6.96 -96.13 -26.02
N ASN A 64 -6.47 -96.46 -24.83
CA ASN A 64 -5.97 -97.77 -24.47
C ASN A 64 -7.07 -98.55 -23.76
N ALA A 65 -7.30 -99.79 -24.18
CA ALA A 65 -8.13 -100.73 -23.45
C ALA A 65 -7.31 -101.98 -23.14
N ARG A 66 -7.13 -102.27 -21.85
CA ARG A 66 -6.36 -103.40 -21.34
C ARG A 66 -7.27 -104.33 -20.57
N VAL A 67 -7.28 -105.60 -20.95
CA VAL A 67 -8.08 -106.63 -20.28
C VAL A 67 -7.15 -107.66 -19.69
N THR A 68 -7.22 -107.83 -18.37
CA THR A 68 -6.39 -108.75 -17.61
C THR A 68 -7.22 -109.94 -17.14
N ASN A 69 -6.75 -111.15 -17.43
CA ASN A 69 -7.36 -112.39 -16.97
C ASN A 69 -6.65 -112.91 -15.71
N HIS A 70 -7.41 -113.00 -14.62
CA HIS A 70 -6.96 -113.49 -13.31
C HIS A 70 -7.34 -114.96 -13.07
N SER A 71 -7.93 -115.65 -14.06
CA SER A 71 -8.35 -117.05 -14.01
C SER A 71 -7.29 -118.01 -14.55
N PRO A 72 -7.20 -119.26 -14.02
CA PRO A 72 -6.26 -120.29 -14.49
C PRO A 72 -6.56 -120.84 -15.91
N GLN A 73 -7.59 -120.35 -16.60
CA GLN A 73 -8.00 -120.79 -17.94
C GLN A 73 -8.09 -119.60 -18.90
N PRO A 74 -7.85 -119.79 -20.22
CA PRO A 74 -8.09 -118.74 -21.21
C PRO A 74 -9.58 -118.39 -21.26
N LEU A 75 -9.90 -117.09 -21.33
CA LEU A 75 -11.27 -116.58 -21.37
C LEU A 75 -11.51 -115.74 -22.62
N THR A 76 -12.76 -115.75 -23.11
CA THR A 76 -13.21 -114.97 -24.27
C THR A 76 -14.32 -114.00 -23.87
N PRO A 77 -13.99 -112.86 -23.26
CA PRO A 77 -14.99 -111.85 -22.95
C PRO A 77 -15.49 -111.12 -24.19
N SER A 78 -16.65 -110.47 -24.04
CA SER A 78 -17.10 -109.41 -24.96
C SER A 78 -16.85 -108.06 -24.33
N ILE A 79 -16.11 -107.21 -25.04
CA ILE A 79 -15.80 -105.86 -24.60
C ILE A 79 -16.40 -104.89 -25.59
N VAL A 80 -17.13 -103.92 -25.07
CA VAL A 80 -17.67 -102.81 -25.85
C VAL A 80 -17.01 -101.52 -25.37
N ILE A 81 -16.41 -100.77 -26.29
CA ILE A 81 -15.89 -99.44 -26.02
C ILE A 81 -16.72 -98.45 -26.82
N GLN A 82 -17.51 -97.67 -26.11
CA GLN A 82 -18.38 -96.65 -26.68
C GLN A 82 -17.66 -95.31 -26.59
N LEU A 83 -17.33 -94.73 -27.76
CA LEU A 83 -16.74 -93.40 -27.86
C LEU A 83 -17.86 -92.35 -27.85
N PRO A 84 -17.62 -91.16 -27.27
CA PRO A 84 -18.55 -90.05 -27.40
C PRO A 84 -18.58 -89.51 -28.84
N SER A 85 -19.69 -88.86 -29.18
CA SER A 85 -19.86 -88.19 -30.47
C SER A 85 -18.78 -87.12 -30.69
N GLY A 86 -18.31 -86.98 -31.93
CA GLY A 86 -17.27 -86.01 -32.29
C GLY A 86 -15.86 -86.59 -32.28
N LEU A 87 -15.66 -87.87 -31.89
CA LEU A 87 -14.40 -88.59 -32.07
C LEU A 87 -14.43 -89.48 -33.32
N SER A 88 -13.35 -89.52 -34.08
CA SER A 88 -13.15 -90.47 -35.19
C SER A 88 -11.89 -91.29 -34.99
N GLY A 89 -12.02 -92.62 -34.96
CA GLY A 89 -10.90 -93.55 -34.85
C GLY A 89 -10.35 -93.99 -36.21
N ASN A 90 -9.06 -94.34 -36.25
CA ASN A 90 -8.46 -94.99 -37.41
C ASN A 90 -8.95 -96.46 -37.52
N VAL A 91 -9.95 -96.70 -38.38
CA VAL A 91 -10.55 -98.02 -38.63
C VAL A 91 -9.55 -99.09 -39.07
N TYR A 92 -8.39 -98.70 -39.60
CA TYR A 92 -7.36 -99.61 -40.09
C TYR A 92 -6.38 -100.08 -39.01
N ALA A 93 -6.47 -99.53 -37.79
CA ALA A 93 -5.59 -99.84 -36.66
C ALA A 93 -6.26 -100.70 -35.57
N LEU A 94 -7.37 -101.38 -35.88
CA LEU A 94 -8.09 -102.21 -34.90
C LEU A 94 -7.34 -103.52 -34.60
N PRO A 95 -7.37 -104.00 -33.34
CA PRO A 95 -6.76 -105.27 -32.97
C PRO A 95 -7.53 -106.47 -33.58
N PRO A 96 -6.91 -107.67 -33.64
CA PRO A 96 -7.59 -108.89 -34.02
C PRO A 96 -8.85 -109.12 -33.16
N GLY A 97 -9.97 -109.41 -33.82
CA GLY A 97 -11.26 -109.66 -33.17
C GLY A 97 -12.03 -108.39 -32.76
N ALA A 98 -11.57 -107.19 -33.15
CA ALA A 98 -12.33 -105.96 -32.99
C ALA A 98 -13.00 -105.52 -34.29
N THR A 99 -14.20 -104.95 -34.16
CA THR A 99 -14.92 -104.25 -35.24
C THR A 99 -15.34 -102.88 -34.74
N PHE A 100 -15.31 -101.87 -35.60
CA PHE A 100 -15.76 -100.51 -35.24
C PHE A 100 -17.05 -100.18 -35.98
N ASN A 101 -18.14 -100.05 -35.23
CA ASN A 101 -19.42 -99.55 -35.73
C ASN A 101 -19.37 -98.02 -35.76
N LEU A 102 -19.20 -97.47 -36.95
CA LEU A 102 -19.11 -96.03 -37.19
C LEU A 102 -20.42 -95.28 -36.90
N GLN A 103 -21.58 -95.93 -37.06
CA GLN A 103 -22.88 -95.29 -36.81
C GLN A 103 -23.15 -95.11 -35.33
N GLU A 104 -22.71 -96.09 -34.54
CA GLU A 104 -22.87 -96.07 -33.09
C GLU A 104 -21.64 -95.54 -32.37
N SER A 105 -20.56 -95.18 -33.07
CA SER A 105 -19.26 -94.81 -32.46
C SER A 105 -18.78 -95.85 -31.43
N ARG A 106 -18.98 -97.13 -31.75
CA ARG A 106 -18.84 -98.26 -30.81
C ARG A 106 -17.86 -99.30 -31.34
N ILE A 107 -16.88 -99.67 -30.53
CA ILE A 107 -15.93 -100.74 -30.83
C ILE A 107 -16.40 -102.00 -30.11
N ASP A 108 -16.66 -103.06 -30.86
CA ASP A 108 -16.97 -104.39 -30.34
C ASP A 108 -15.72 -105.26 -30.46
N TRP A 109 -15.17 -105.72 -29.33
CA TRP A 109 -13.93 -106.48 -29.26
C TRP A 109 -14.14 -107.84 -28.57
N LEU A 110 -13.75 -108.92 -29.24
CA LEU A 110 -13.84 -110.31 -28.77
C LEU A 110 -12.44 -110.95 -28.64
N PRO A 111 -11.62 -110.54 -27.65
CA PRO A 111 -10.29 -111.11 -27.48
C PRO A 111 -10.32 -112.50 -26.88
N VAL A 112 -9.27 -113.28 -27.17
CA VAL A 112 -8.90 -114.45 -26.36
C VAL A 112 -7.83 -113.99 -25.38
N VAL A 113 -8.13 -114.01 -24.07
CA VAL A 113 -7.21 -113.55 -23.03
C VAL A 113 -6.59 -114.77 -22.32
N PRO A 114 -5.29 -115.08 -22.52
CA PRO A 114 -4.63 -116.23 -21.91
C PRO A 114 -4.66 -116.18 -20.38
N ASN A 115 -4.50 -117.35 -19.74
CA ASN A 115 -4.39 -117.47 -18.28
C ASN A 115 -3.28 -116.55 -17.72
N GLY A 116 -3.62 -115.70 -16.76
CA GLY A 116 -2.68 -114.84 -16.05
C GLY A 116 -2.07 -113.71 -16.90
N ALA A 117 -2.57 -113.51 -18.13
CA ALA A 117 -2.07 -112.51 -19.06
C ALA A 117 -3.02 -111.32 -19.20
N ALA A 118 -2.50 -110.23 -19.76
CA ALA A 118 -3.30 -109.11 -20.23
C ALA A 118 -3.19 -108.99 -21.75
N VAL A 119 -4.29 -108.64 -22.41
CA VAL A 119 -4.30 -108.23 -23.81
C VAL A 119 -4.74 -106.78 -23.84
N GLU A 120 -4.06 -105.96 -24.61
CA GLU A 120 -4.38 -104.55 -24.77
C GLU A 120 -4.40 -104.13 -26.23
N PHE A 121 -5.10 -103.04 -26.51
CA PHE A 121 -4.94 -102.33 -27.76
C PHE A 121 -4.94 -100.83 -27.52
N ASN A 122 -4.31 -100.11 -28.46
CA ASN A 122 -4.29 -98.66 -28.51
C ASN A 122 -4.99 -98.21 -29.79
N LEU A 123 -5.92 -97.28 -29.65
CA LEU A 123 -6.57 -96.63 -30.77
C LEU A 123 -6.37 -95.13 -30.68
N ASP A 124 -5.74 -94.57 -31.70
CA ASP A 124 -5.69 -93.12 -31.90
C ASP A 124 -7.02 -92.66 -32.47
N VAL A 125 -7.67 -91.74 -31.76
CA VAL A 125 -8.93 -91.10 -32.16
C VAL A 125 -8.69 -89.61 -32.30
N VAL A 126 -9.13 -89.03 -33.40
CA VAL A 126 -9.05 -87.59 -33.66
C VAL A 126 -10.35 -86.93 -33.23
N ILE A 127 -10.26 -85.81 -32.52
CA ILE A 127 -11.41 -84.98 -32.17
C ILE A 127 -11.83 -84.20 -33.42
N GLN A 128 -12.96 -84.52 -34.02
CA GLN A 128 -13.48 -83.84 -35.21
C GLN A 128 -14.30 -82.60 -34.86
N SER A 129 -15.02 -82.66 -33.76
CA SER A 129 -15.87 -81.56 -33.28
C SER A 129 -15.98 -81.63 -31.76
N ALA A 130 -16.23 -80.48 -31.16
CA ALA A 130 -16.51 -80.37 -29.74
C ALA A 130 -17.94 -79.86 -29.56
N ASP A 131 -18.64 -80.41 -28.57
CA ASP A 131 -19.93 -79.89 -28.15
C ASP A 131 -19.71 -78.81 -27.09
N VAL A 132 -19.99 -77.56 -27.45
CA VAL A 132 -19.77 -76.39 -26.59
C VAL A 132 -20.72 -76.38 -25.38
N LEU A 133 -21.88 -77.02 -25.48
CA LEU A 133 -22.88 -77.10 -24.41
C LEU A 133 -22.58 -78.26 -23.44
N THR A 134 -21.99 -79.34 -23.95
CA THR A 134 -21.64 -80.53 -23.15
C THR A 134 -20.22 -81.03 -23.47
N PRO A 135 -19.18 -80.32 -23.00
CA PRO A 135 -17.78 -80.65 -23.28
C PRO A 135 -17.27 -81.84 -22.45
N GLU A 136 -17.87 -82.08 -21.28
CA GLU A 136 -17.61 -83.26 -20.45
C GLU A 136 -18.31 -84.48 -21.07
N ARG A 137 -17.52 -85.50 -21.41
CA ARG A 137 -17.98 -86.71 -22.09
C ARG A 137 -17.33 -87.94 -21.49
N ASP A 138 -17.91 -89.11 -21.77
CA ASP A 138 -17.40 -90.39 -21.28
C ASP A 138 -16.99 -91.31 -22.43
N VAL A 139 -15.82 -91.93 -22.29
CA VAL A 139 -15.48 -93.17 -23.00
C VAL A 139 -15.92 -94.35 -22.13
N ILE A 140 -16.96 -95.05 -22.57
CA ILE A 140 -17.58 -96.11 -21.76
C ILE A 140 -17.03 -97.47 -22.15
N GLY A 141 -16.55 -98.22 -21.17
CA GLY A 141 -16.19 -99.63 -21.29
C GLY A 141 -17.25 -100.54 -20.71
N ILE A 142 -17.66 -101.56 -21.44
CA ILE A 142 -18.55 -102.61 -20.95
C ILE A 142 -17.83 -103.95 -21.11
N LEU A 143 -17.59 -104.65 -20.00
CA LEU A 143 -16.99 -105.97 -19.94
C LEU A 143 -18.09 -107.00 -19.67
N ARG A 144 -18.26 -107.97 -20.57
CA ARG A 144 -19.23 -109.05 -20.46
C ARG A 144 -18.57 -110.42 -20.50
N HIS A 145 -18.90 -111.28 -19.56
CA HIS A 145 -18.46 -112.68 -19.57
C HIS A 145 -19.44 -113.58 -18.81
N GLN A 146 -19.92 -114.65 -19.46
CA GLN A 146 -20.80 -115.69 -18.88
C GLN A 146 -22.01 -115.15 -18.11
N GLY A 147 -22.66 -114.09 -18.60
CA GLY A 147 -23.83 -113.48 -17.99
C GLY A 147 -23.56 -112.38 -16.96
N ASN A 148 -22.29 -112.16 -16.57
CA ASN A 148 -21.88 -111.01 -15.76
C ASN A 148 -21.51 -109.83 -16.67
N GLU A 149 -22.04 -108.64 -16.37
CA GLU A 149 -21.72 -107.38 -17.05
C GLU A 149 -21.18 -106.38 -16.02
N SER A 150 -20.09 -105.70 -16.37
CA SER A 150 -19.51 -104.61 -15.58
C SER A 150 -19.22 -103.43 -16.49
N ARG A 151 -19.65 -102.24 -16.07
CA ARG A 151 -19.54 -101.00 -16.85
C ARG A 151 -18.62 -100.02 -16.15
N THR A 152 -17.78 -99.34 -16.92
CA THR A 152 -16.92 -98.25 -16.45
C THR A 152 -16.94 -97.09 -17.43
N ALA A 153 -16.59 -95.89 -16.98
CA ALA A 153 -16.59 -94.68 -17.78
C ALA A 153 -15.35 -93.85 -17.48
N SER A 154 -14.57 -93.56 -18.52
CA SER A 154 -13.43 -92.64 -18.45
C SER A 154 -13.90 -91.26 -18.88
N GLN A 155 -13.91 -90.32 -17.94
CA GLN A 155 -14.35 -88.96 -18.21
C GLN A 155 -13.25 -88.20 -18.96
N VAL A 156 -13.64 -87.56 -20.06
CA VAL A 156 -12.80 -86.74 -20.92
C VAL A 156 -13.44 -85.36 -21.11
N TRP A 157 -12.62 -84.35 -21.37
CA TRP A 157 -13.10 -83.02 -21.71
C TRP A 157 -12.73 -82.68 -23.16
N LEU A 158 -13.75 -82.49 -23.99
CA LEU A 158 -13.62 -82.22 -25.42
C LEU A 158 -14.23 -80.85 -25.70
N GLY A 159 -13.39 -79.84 -25.83
CA GLY A 159 -13.85 -78.45 -25.88
C GLY A 159 -12.82 -77.53 -26.53
N ILE A 160 -13.15 -76.25 -26.63
CA ILE A 160 -12.24 -75.21 -27.11
C ILE A 160 -11.86 -74.27 -25.93
N PRO A 161 -10.68 -73.62 -25.99
CA PRO A 161 -10.35 -72.57 -25.03
C PRO A 161 -11.43 -71.48 -24.99
N PRO A 162 -11.56 -70.76 -23.87
CA PRO A 162 -12.52 -69.67 -23.76
C PRO A 162 -12.16 -68.54 -24.73
N LEU A 163 -13.16 -67.76 -25.12
CA LEU A 163 -13.03 -66.53 -25.89
C LEU A 163 -13.37 -65.34 -25.00
N VAL A 164 -12.49 -64.33 -25.02
CA VAL A 164 -12.71 -63.05 -24.35
C VAL A 164 -12.85 -61.96 -25.41
N GLY A 165 -14.05 -61.41 -25.48
CA GLY A 165 -14.47 -60.33 -26.37
C GLY A 165 -14.09 -58.96 -25.83
N SER A 166 -15.06 -58.03 -25.78
CA SER A 166 -14.81 -56.69 -25.27
C SER A 166 -14.63 -56.72 -23.75
N VAL A 167 -13.71 -55.90 -23.25
CA VAL A 167 -13.46 -55.71 -21.82
C VAL A 167 -13.83 -54.27 -21.53
N LEU A 168 -15.06 -54.05 -21.07
CA LEU A 168 -15.54 -52.72 -20.73
C LEU A 168 -15.19 -52.42 -19.27
N ALA A 169 -14.13 -51.64 -19.10
CA ALA A 169 -13.98 -50.77 -17.96
C ALA A 169 -13.74 -49.37 -18.53
N GLN A 170 -14.31 -48.36 -17.89
CA GLN A 170 -14.10 -46.95 -18.28
C GLN A 170 -12.62 -46.66 -18.57
N GLU A 171 -12.31 -45.84 -19.57
CA GLU A 171 -10.91 -45.46 -19.83
C GLU A 171 -10.33 -44.59 -18.71
N GLN A 172 -11.20 -43.92 -17.94
CA GLN A 172 -10.83 -43.07 -16.81
C GLN A 172 -11.77 -43.27 -15.61
N ALA A 173 -11.22 -43.16 -14.41
CA ALA A 173 -11.98 -43.22 -13.16
C ALA A 173 -11.47 -42.20 -12.12
N THR A 174 -12.29 -41.93 -11.10
CA THR A 174 -11.90 -41.09 -9.97
C THR A 174 -11.29 -41.92 -8.85
N VAL A 175 -10.23 -41.39 -8.21
CA VAL A 175 -9.69 -41.97 -6.97
C VAL A 175 -10.80 -42.24 -5.96
N GLY A 176 -10.84 -43.46 -5.42
CA GLY A 176 -11.79 -43.88 -4.38
C GLY A 176 -13.23 -44.12 -4.86
N ARG A 177 -13.55 -43.88 -6.14
CA ARG A 177 -14.89 -44.21 -6.69
C ARG A 177 -14.90 -45.64 -7.25
N PRO A 178 -16.00 -46.38 -7.04
CA PRO A 178 -16.11 -47.74 -7.54
C PRO A 178 -16.26 -47.78 -9.07
N VAL A 179 -15.54 -48.72 -9.70
CA VAL A 179 -15.60 -49.06 -11.12
C VAL A 179 -16.02 -50.52 -11.23
N ARG A 180 -17.04 -50.80 -12.03
CA ARG A 180 -17.45 -52.17 -12.36
C ARG A 180 -16.64 -52.67 -13.54
N LEU A 181 -15.98 -53.81 -13.38
CA LEU A 181 -15.26 -54.48 -14.46
C LEU A 181 -16.14 -55.57 -15.07
N HIS A 182 -16.19 -55.62 -16.40
CA HIS A 182 -16.94 -56.63 -17.14
C HIS A 182 -16.15 -57.07 -18.38
N ALA A 183 -16.29 -58.34 -18.73
CA ALA A 183 -15.73 -58.92 -19.94
C ALA A 183 -16.77 -59.81 -20.62
N ASP A 184 -16.91 -59.67 -21.94
CA ASP A 184 -17.73 -60.56 -22.74
C ASP A 184 -17.02 -61.92 -22.86
N ILE A 185 -17.53 -62.93 -22.19
CA ILE A 185 -16.91 -64.26 -22.13
C ILE A 185 -17.79 -65.28 -22.85
N ALA A 186 -17.18 -66.09 -23.71
CA ALA A 186 -17.84 -67.21 -24.39
C ALA A 186 -16.96 -68.47 -24.37
N GLY A 187 -17.56 -69.65 -24.41
CA GLY A 187 -16.86 -70.93 -24.48
C GLY A 187 -17.46 -72.01 -23.58
N PRO A 188 -17.01 -73.27 -23.73
CA PRO A 188 -17.49 -74.38 -22.92
C PRO A 188 -17.03 -74.24 -21.45
N GLY A 189 -17.95 -74.51 -20.53
CA GLY A 189 -17.69 -74.50 -19.09
C GLY A 189 -17.07 -75.81 -18.54
N PRO A 190 -16.69 -75.84 -17.25
CA PRO A 190 -16.72 -74.72 -16.29
C PRO A 190 -15.65 -73.66 -16.58
N LEU A 191 -16.03 -72.37 -16.46
CA LEU A 191 -15.16 -71.22 -16.67
C LEU A 191 -14.67 -70.66 -15.33
N THR A 192 -13.38 -70.36 -15.23
CA THR A 192 -12.80 -69.60 -14.12
C THR A 192 -12.39 -68.22 -14.63
N VAL A 193 -12.74 -67.16 -13.90
CA VAL A 193 -12.40 -65.77 -14.24
C VAL A 193 -11.61 -65.15 -13.10
N VAL A 194 -10.43 -64.60 -13.42
CA VAL A 194 -9.58 -63.90 -12.47
C VAL A 194 -9.16 -62.56 -13.05
N TRP A 195 -9.47 -61.49 -12.32
CA TRP A 195 -8.99 -60.13 -12.64
C TRP A 195 -7.72 -59.82 -11.87
N ASP A 196 -6.69 -59.34 -12.56
CA ASP A 196 -5.50 -58.73 -11.98
C ASP A 196 -5.60 -57.21 -12.18
N LEU A 197 -5.64 -56.45 -11.09
CA LEU A 197 -5.89 -55.01 -11.16
C LEU A 197 -4.62 -54.19 -11.49
N GLY A 198 -3.46 -54.84 -11.63
CA GLY A 198 -2.18 -54.17 -11.89
C GLY A 198 -1.60 -53.45 -10.67
N ASP A 199 -2.23 -53.56 -9.50
CA ASP A 199 -1.80 -53.00 -8.22
C ASP A 199 -1.43 -54.07 -7.18
N GLY A 200 -1.28 -55.31 -7.64
CA GLY A 200 -0.98 -56.49 -6.82
C GLY A 200 -2.23 -57.23 -6.31
N ARG A 201 -3.44 -56.68 -6.47
CA ARG A 201 -4.68 -57.39 -6.13
C ARG A 201 -5.12 -58.30 -7.28
N ARG A 202 -5.56 -59.52 -6.92
CA ARG A 202 -6.19 -60.50 -7.82
C ARG A 202 -7.55 -60.93 -7.32
N LEU A 203 -8.56 -60.91 -8.18
CA LEU A 203 -9.96 -61.11 -7.83
C LEU A 203 -10.56 -62.27 -8.65
N PRO A 204 -10.80 -63.45 -8.04
CA PRO A 204 -11.42 -64.61 -8.71
C PRO A 204 -12.96 -64.47 -8.73
N ILE A 205 -13.46 -63.37 -9.30
CA ILE A 205 -14.88 -63.01 -9.36
C ILE A 205 -15.18 -62.53 -10.79
N ALA A 206 -16.32 -62.93 -11.36
CA ALA A 206 -16.65 -62.62 -12.75
C ALA A 206 -16.82 -61.10 -13.02
N GLU A 207 -17.56 -60.41 -12.15
CA GLU A 207 -17.88 -58.98 -12.30
C GLU A 207 -17.56 -58.21 -11.01
N PRO A 208 -16.28 -57.89 -10.75
CA PRO A 208 -15.90 -57.17 -9.54
C PRO A 208 -16.24 -55.68 -9.64
N GLU A 209 -16.61 -55.08 -8.50
CA GLU A 209 -16.72 -53.64 -8.31
C GLU A 209 -15.55 -53.19 -7.43
N VAL A 210 -14.67 -52.33 -7.98
CA VAL A 210 -13.38 -51.99 -7.36
C VAL A 210 -13.15 -50.49 -7.29
N ALA A 211 -12.59 -50.03 -6.17
CA ALA A 211 -12.09 -48.67 -6.05
C ALA A 211 -10.55 -48.68 -6.01
N PHE A 212 -9.96 -47.66 -6.63
CA PHE A 212 -8.51 -47.45 -6.66
C PHE A 212 -8.12 -46.33 -5.69
N PRO A 213 -7.24 -46.59 -4.70
CA PRO A 213 -6.95 -45.65 -3.63
C PRO A 213 -5.99 -44.53 -4.05
N ALA A 214 -5.29 -44.69 -5.16
CA ALA A 214 -4.29 -43.73 -5.65
C ALA A 214 -4.52 -43.41 -7.13
N ALA A 215 -4.18 -42.17 -7.50
CA ALA A 215 -4.13 -41.80 -8.91
C ALA A 215 -2.98 -42.51 -9.61
N GLY A 216 -3.16 -42.83 -10.89
CA GLY A 216 -2.15 -43.55 -11.66
C GLY A 216 -2.74 -44.28 -12.86
N ASN A 217 -1.85 -44.95 -13.58
CA ASN A 217 -2.21 -45.75 -14.74
C ASN A 217 -2.18 -47.24 -14.35
N TYR A 218 -3.34 -47.89 -14.39
CA TYR A 218 -3.50 -49.28 -13.97
C TYR A 218 -3.68 -50.17 -15.21
N ASN A 219 -2.74 -51.10 -15.42
CA ASN A 219 -2.85 -52.12 -16.46
C ASN A 219 -3.62 -53.32 -15.89
N ILE A 220 -4.93 -53.35 -16.14
CA ILE A 220 -5.83 -54.37 -15.63
C ILE A 220 -5.87 -55.52 -16.64
N SER A 221 -5.79 -56.76 -16.15
CA SER A 221 -5.95 -57.93 -16.99
C SER A 221 -7.04 -58.87 -16.48
N VAL A 222 -7.76 -59.51 -17.39
CA VAL A 222 -8.69 -60.59 -17.09
C VAL A 222 -8.16 -61.87 -17.69
N GLU A 223 -8.01 -62.89 -16.85
CA GLU A 223 -7.66 -64.25 -17.24
C GLU A 223 -8.91 -65.12 -17.13
N VAL A 224 -9.31 -65.73 -18.24
CA VAL A 224 -10.41 -66.70 -18.29
C VAL A 224 -9.85 -68.05 -18.66
N SER A 225 -10.17 -69.09 -17.90
CA SER A 225 -9.67 -70.45 -18.14
C SER A 225 -10.77 -71.51 -18.05
N ASN A 226 -10.58 -72.57 -18.82
CA ASN A 226 -11.30 -73.84 -18.75
C ASN A 226 -10.28 -74.99 -18.92
N PRO A 227 -10.70 -76.27 -18.86
CA PRO A 227 -9.77 -77.39 -19.02
C PRO A 227 -8.99 -77.35 -20.35
N GLY A 228 -9.56 -76.80 -21.42
CA GLY A 228 -8.92 -76.66 -22.73
C GLY A 228 -7.87 -75.55 -22.84
N GLY A 229 -7.81 -74.61 -21.89
CA GLY A 229 -6.79 -73.58 -21.85
C GLY A 229 -7.21 -72.28 -21.18
N SER A 230 -6.36 -71.26 -21.29
CA SER A 230 -6.57 -69.93 -20.71
C SER A 230 -6.35 -68.83 -21.73
N VAL A 231 -7.15 -67.77 -21.66
CA VAL A 231 -6.99 -66.55 -22.46
C VAL A 231 -6.92 -65.34 -21.53
N THR A 232 -5.95 -64.45 -21.79
CA THR A 232 -5.78 -63.19 -21.06
C THR A 232 -6.04 -62.00 -21.97
N ARG A 233 -6.78 -61.01 -21.47
CA ARG A 233 -6.95 -59.69 -22.11
C ARG A 233 -6.52 -58.58 -21.16
N GLN A 234 -5.92 -57.53 -21.71
CA GLN A 234 -5.47 -56.36 -20.96
C GLN A 234 -6.23 -55.11 -21.39
N ILE A 235 -6.48 -54.22 -20.43
CA ILE A 235 -7.00 -52.88 -20.62
C ILE A 235 -6.23 -51.90 -19.74
N ASN A 236 -6.27 -50.63 -20.12
CA ASN A 236 -5.60 -49.58 -19.38
C ASN A 236 -6.64 -48.63 -18.75
N LEU A 237 -6.59 -48.46 -17.43
CA LEU A 237 -7.45 -47.55 -16.68
C LEU A 237 -6.63 -46.40 -16.08
N ILE A 238 -6.97 -45.17 -16.46
CA ILE A 238 -6.34 -43.98 -15.88
C ILE A 238 -7.19 -43.50 -14.69
N VAL A 239 -6.66 -43.59 -13.48
CA VAL A 239 -7.32 -43.09 -12.27
C VAL A 239 -6.79 -41.69 -11.96
N LEU A 240 -7.68 -40.71 -11.95
CA LEU A 240 -7.35 -39.31 -11.69
C LEU A 240 -7.93 -38.85 -10.35
N PRO A 241 -7.23 -37.99 -9.61
CA PRO A 241 -7.82 -37.34 -8.45
C PRO A 241 -8.79 -36.25 -8.91
N VAL A 242 -9.82 -35.98 -8.09
CA VAL A 242 -10.58 -34.74 -8.21
C VAL A 242 -9.61 -33.58 -7.99
N PRO A 243 -9.61 -32.53 -8.83
CA PRO A 243 -8.75 -31.39 -8.61
C PRO A 243 -9.09 -30.72 -7.28
N LEU A 244 -8.11 -30.09 -6.65
CA LEU A 244 -8.26 -29.33 -5.42
C LEU A 244 -8.01 -27.86 -5.75
N ALA A 245 -9.07 -27.05 -5.74
CA ALA A 245 -8.93 -25.61 -5.90
C ALA A 245 -8.35 -24.99 -4.63
N SER A 246 -7.39 -24.10 -4.78
CA SER A 246 -6.79 -23.33 -3.69
C SER A 246 -6.12 -22.09 -4.25
N PHE A 247 -6.26 -20.95 -3.57
CA PHE A 247 -5.56 -19.72 -3.93
C PHE A 247 -5.43 -18.81 -2.72
N ARG A 248 -4.66 -17.74 -2.89
CA ARG A 248 -4.67 -16.58 -2.00
C ARG A 248 -4.42 -15.31 -2.82
N PRO A 249 -5.00 -14.17 -2.44
CA PRO A 249 -4.51 -12.88 -2.92
C PRO A 249 -3.11 -12.59 -2.33
N ASP A 250 -2.35 -11.73 -3.00
CA ASP A 250 -1.14 -11.12 -2.45
C ASP A 250 -1.46 -10.03 -1.40
N ASP A 251 -2.60 -9.37 -1.54
CA ASP A 251 -3.20 -8.42 -0.59
C ASP A 251 -4.71 -8.67 -0.45
N ASP A 252 -5.18 -8.99 0.77
CA ASP A 252 -6.59 -9.23 1.08
C ASP A 252 -7.34 -7.96 1.55
N THR A 253 -6.63 -6.84 1.68
CA THR A 253 -7.16 -5.53 2.10
C THR A 253 -6.75 -4.35 1.20
N PRO A 254 -6.80 -4.49 -0.14
CA PRO A 254 -6.29 -3.49 -1.07
C PRO A 254 -7.09 -2.17 -1.04
N ALA A 255 -6.46 -1.08 -1.47
CA ALA A 255 -7.16 0.18 -1.75
C ALA A 255 -7.96 0.10 -3.05
N VAL A 256 -9.02 0.92 -3.18
CA VAL A 256 -9.67 1.14 -4.48
C VAL A 256 -8.64 1.55 -5.55
N GLY A 257 -8.64 0.88 -6.69
CA GLY A 257 -7.69 1.14 -7.78
C GLY A 257 -6.33 0.42 -7.65
N GLN A 258 -6.03 -0.21 -6.52
CA GLN A 258 -4.84 -1.04 -6.36
C GLN A 258 -5.02 -2.40 -7.06
N PRO A 259 -4.06 -2.84 -7.91
CA PRO A 259 -4.11 -4.17 -8.51
C PRO A 259 -3.79 -5.25 -7.47
N VAL A 260 -4.56 -6.33 -7.45
CA VAL A 260 -4.38 -7.52 -6.62
C VAL A 260 -3.99 -8.70 -7.51
N THR A 261 -2.93 -9.42 -7.14
CA THR A 261 -2.51 -10.65 -7.82
C THR A 261 -3.08 -11.86 -7.09
N PHE A 262 -3.80 -12.72 -7.80
CA PHE A 262 -4.36 -13.94 -7.24
C PHE A 262 -3.45 -15.13 -7.51
N ILE A 263 -2.76 -15.59 -6.46
CA ILE A 263 -1.77 -16.67 -6.53
C ILE A 263 -2.50 -18.01 -6.45
N ASN A 264 -2.55 -18.73 -7.58
CA ASN A 264 -3.15 -20.05 -7.66
C ASN A 264 -2.26 -21.12 -7.03
N ARG A 265 -2.81 -21.85 -6.05
CA ARG A 265 -2.16 -22.94 -5.32
C ARG A 265 -2.89 -24.27 -5.52
N SER A 266 -3.69 -24.35 -6.57
CA SER A 266 -4.51 -25.52 -6.86
C SER A 266 -3.66 -26.73 -7.23
N GLY A 267 -4.19 -27.91 -6.93
CA GLY A 267 -3.58 -29.19 -7.27
C GLY A 267 -4.53 -30.06 -8.10
N GLY A 268 -3.98 -31.08 -8.77
CA GLY A 268 -4.74 -32.00 -9.59
C GLY A 268 -3.90 -32.52 -10.76
N GLN A 269 -4.42 -33.51 -11.47
CA GLN A 269 -3.77 -33.99 -12.69
C GLN A 269 -4.16 -33.11 -13.89
N PRO A 270 -3.20 -32.55 -14.64
CA PRO A 270 -3.46 -31.80 -15.87
C PRO A 270 -4.09 -32.65 -16.99
N PRO A 271 -4.78 -32.03 -17.97
CA PRO A 271 -5.04 -30.59 -18.09
C PRO A 271 -6.07 -30.11 -17.06
N LEU A 272 -5.81 -28.94 -16.46
CA LEU A 272 -6.72 -28.26 -15.54
C LEU A 272 -7.29 -27.02 -16.23
N ASN A 273 -8.61 -26.89 -16.27
CA ASN A 273 -9.24 -25.63 -16.66
C ASN A 273 -9.43 -24.76 -15.41
N VAL A 274 -9.16 -23.47 -15.57
CA VAL A 274 -9.14 -22.49 -14.48
C VAL A 274 -10.14 -21.39 -14.78
N PHE A 275 -11.02 -21.08 -13.83
CA PHE A 275 -12.01 -20.01 -13.94
C PHE A 275 -12.00 -19.16 -12.68
N TRP A 276 -11.94 -17.86 -12.87
CA TRP A 276 -11.97 -16.85 -11.81
C TRP A 276 -13.25 -16.05 -11.89
N ASP A 277 -13.84 -15.79 -10.73
CA ASP A 277 -14.92 -14.83 -10.51
C ASP A 277 -14.47 -13.92 -9.37
N PHE A 278 -14.34 -12.63 -9.64
CA PHE A 278 -13.83 -11.66 -8.67
C PHE A 278 -14.94 -11.08 -7.77
N GLY A 279 -16.19 -11.47 -7.96
CA GLY A 279 -17.32 -11.04 -7.12
C GLY A 279 -17.83 -9.63 -7.41
N ASP A 280 -17.24 -8.91 -8.37
CA ASP A 280 -17.69 -7.60 -8.86
C ASP A 280 -18.42 -7.68 -10.23
N GLY A 281 -18.68 -8.90 -10.70
CA GLY A 281 -19.27 -9.19 -12.01
C GLY A 281 -18.24 -9.46 -13.11
N THR A 282 -16.94 -9.31 -12.84
CA THR A 282 -15.87 -9.68 -13.77
C THR A 282 -15.41 -11.12 -13.56
N THR A 283 -15.10 -11.80 -14.67
CA THR A 283 -14.66 -13.20 -14.67
C THR A 283 -13.52 -13.40 -15.66
N LEU A 284 -12.61 -14.33 -15.38
CA LEU A 284 -11.52 -14.71 -16.28
C LEU A 284 -11.44 -16.22 -16.46
N VAL A 285 -10.98 -16.66 -17.64
CA VAL A 285 -10.85 -18.08 -18.00
C VAL A 285 -9.42 -18.36 -18.48
N GLY A 286 -8.85 -19.48 -18.01
CA GLY A 286 -7.57 -20.00 -18.48
C GLY A 286 -6.32 -19.33 -17.89
N GLN A 287 -6.44 -18.24 -17.13
CA GLN A 287 -5.30 -17.60 -16.47
C GLN A 287 -4.96 -18.28 -15.15
N GLN A 288 -3.69 -18.64 -14.96
CA GLN A 288 -3.21 -19.28 -13.73
C GLN A 288 -3.11 -18.27 -12.58
N GLU A 289 -2.49 -17.11 -12.81
CA GLU A 289 -2.28 -16.08 -11.78
C GLU A 289 -2.71 -14.71 -12.32
N PRO A 290 -4.01 -14.39 -12.31
CA PRO A 290 -4.51 -13.13 -12.85
C PRO A 290 -4.24 -11.97 -11.89
N THR A 291 -4.17 -10.77 -12.45
CA THR A 291 -4.28 -9.51 -11.70
C THR A 291 -5.66 -8.89 -11.92
N HIS A 292 -6.25 -8.31 -10.86
CA HIS A 292 -7.54 -7.64 -10.93
C HIS A 292 -7.58 -6.38 -10.07
N THR A 293 -8.30 -5.36 -10.53
CA THR A 293 -8.40 -4.05 -9.88
C THR A 293 -9.87 -3.70 -9.64
N TYR A 294 -10.22 -3.41 -8.39
CA TYR A 294 -11.57 -3.03 -8.01
C TYR A 294 -11.76 -1.52 -8.11
N SER A 295 -12.85 -1.10 -8.78
CA SER A 295 -13.17 0.31 -9.02
C SER A 295 -13.98 0.97 -7.91
N ARG A 296 -14.50 0.19 -6.96
CA ARG A 296 -15.32 0.66 -5.83
C ARG A 296 -14.88 -0.06 -4.56
N GLY A 297 -15.07 0.59 -3.42
CA GLY A 297 -14.84 -0.03 -2.12
C GLY A 297 -15.97 -0.98 -1.75
N GLY A 298 -15.67 -2.01 -0.98
CA GLY A 298 -16.63 -3.02 -0.54
C GLY A 298 -16.00 -4.38 -0.25
N ALA A 299 -16.81 -5.31 0.24
CA ALA A 299 -16.41 -6.70 0.41
C ALA A 299 -16.74 -7.50 -0.87
N TYR A 300 -15.74 -8.18 -1.43
CA TYR A 300 -15.87 -8.98 -2.64
C TYR A 300 -15.57 -10.45 -2.34
N ARG A 301 -16.41 -11.33 -2.87
CA ARG A 301 -16.27 -12.78 -2.73
C ARG A 301 -15.59 -13.35 -3.97
N VAL A 302 -14.28 -13.58 -3.89
CA VAL A 302 -13.50 -14.14 -4.99
C VAL A 302 -13.64 -15.66 -4.99
N ARG A 303 -13.93 -16.23 -6.17
CA ARG A 303 -14.05 -17.67 -6.38
C ARG A 303 -13.07 -18.13 -7.45
N LEU A 304 -12.27 -19.13 -7.09
CA LEU A 304 -11.49 -19.93 -8.04
C LEU A 304 -12.18 -21.26 -8.28
N THR A 305 -12.46 -21.59 -9.53
CA THR A 305 -12.91 -22.91 -9.96
C THR A 305 -11.80 -23.60 -10.73
N ILE A 306 -11.52 -24.85 -10.35
CA ILE A 306 -10.63 -25.75 -11.10
C ILE A 306 -11.40 -27.00 -11.50
N GLU A 307 -11.27 -27.41 -12.74
CA GLU A 307 -11.87 -28.63 -13.26
C GLU A 307 -10.89 -29.44 -14.12
N ASN A 308 -11.11 -30.75 -14.17
CA ASN A 308 -10.50 -31.67 -15.12
C ASN A 308 -11.58 -32.62 -15.69
N GLY A 309 -11.20 -33.59 -16.52
CA GLY A 309 -12.13 -34.53 -17.13
C GLY A 309 -12.94 -35.41 -16.16
N ILE A 310 -12.63 -35.37 -14.85
CA ILE A 310 -13.24 -36.23 -13.83
C ILE A 310 -14.04 -35.43 -12.79
N GLY A 311 -13.78 -34.15 -12.61
CA GLY A 311 -14.52 -33.35 -11.65
C GLY A 311 -14.07 -31.90 -11.54
N ARG A 312 -14.73 -31.20 -10.61
CA ARG A 312 -14.56 -29.78 -10.33
C ARG A 312 -14.44 -29.53 -8.84
N SER A 313 -13.60 -28.57 -8.46
CA SER A 313 -13.49 -28.03 -7.11
C SER A 313 -13.55 -26.51 -7.15
N GLU A 314 -14.00 -25.91 -6.05
CA GLU A 314 -14.02 -24.46 -5.86
C GLU A 314 -13.28 -24.07 -4.58
N ALA A 315 -12.60 -22.93 -4.62
CA ALA A 315 -12.08 -22.23 -3.46
C ALA A 315 -12.69 -20.83 -3.43
N ILE A 316 -12.95 -20.31 -2.24
CA ILE A 316 -13.55 -19.00 -2.03
C ILE A 316 -12.73 -18.24 -1.00
N GLN A 317 -12.42 -16.99 -1.30
CA GLN A 317 -11.78 -16.06 -0.37
C GLN A 317 -12.53 -14.73 -0.43
N ASP A 318 -12.93 -14.20 0.73
CA ASP A 318 -13.49 -12.86 0.81
C ASP A 318 -12.33 -11.85 0.94
N ILE A 319 -12.39 -10.76 0.19
CA ILE A 319 -11.45 -9.63 0.26
C ILE A 319 -12.22 -8.34 0.58
N VAL A 320 -11.57 -7.39 1.23
CA VAL A 320 -12.17 -6.09 1.55
C VAL A 320 -11.39 -4.99 0.86
N VAL A 321 -11.99 -4.38 -0.14
CA VAL A 321 -11.41 -3.24 -0.84
C VAL A 321 -11.80 -1.98 -0.06
N GLY A 322 -10.82 -1.36 0.58
CA GLY A 322 -11.08 -0.17 1.38
C GLY A 322 -11.01 1.13 0.58
N VAL A 323 -11.70 2.14 1.07
CA VAL A 323 -11.70 3.51 0.51
C VAL A 323 -10.77 4.37 1.36
N ALA A 324 -10.00 5.25 0.71
CA ALA A 324 -9.21 6.25 1.41
C ALA A 324 -10.13 7.14 2.28
N PRO A 325 -9.69 7.57 3.47
CA PRO A 325 -10.56 8.29 4.38
C PRO A 325 -10.89 9.68 3.83
N ILE A 326 -12.14 10.12 3.90
CA ILE A 326 -12.44 11.53 3.65
C ILE A 326 -11.82 12.37 4.77
N ALA A 327 -10.95 13.32 4.40
CA ALA A 327 -10.24 14.17 5.34
C ALA A 327 -10.01 15.57 4.78
N ASP A 328 -9.96 16.56 5.67
CA ASP A 328 -9.68 17.96 5.37
C ASP A 328 -8.88 18.61 6.51
N MET A 329 -8.35 19.83 6.29
CA MET A 329 -7.64 20.60 7.29
C MET A 329 -8.19 22.03 7.43
N VAL A 330 -8.08 22.57 8.63
CA VAL A 330 -8.24 24.00 8.90
C VAL A 330 -6.94 24.53 9.46
N ILE A 331 -6.30 25.45 8.72
CA ILE A 331 -5.08 26.15 9.11
C ILE A 331 -5.10 27.58 8.53
N PRO A 332 -4.62 28.60 9.26
CA PRO A 332 -4.45 29.95 8.71
C PRO A 332 -3.53 29.95 7.49
N ASP A 333 -3.80 30.83 6.52
CA ASP A 333 -2.99 31.02 5.31
C ASP A 333 -1.86 32.05 5.49
N ARG A 334 -1.78 32.70 6.64
CA ARG A 334 -0.74 33.68 6.96
C ARG A 334 -0.35 33.62 8.45
N THR A 335 0.94 33.79 8.73
CA THR A 335 1.49 33.97 10.08
C THR A 335 2.76 34.82 10.03
N ALA A 336 3.39 35.13 11.17
CA ALA A 336 4.66 35.83 11.24
C ALA A 336 5.76 34.91 11.80
N VAL A 337 7.03 35.18 11.44
CA VAL A 337 8.18 34.47 12.03
C VAL A 337 8.09 34.48 13.55
N GLY A 338 8.23 33.29 14.16
CA GLY A 338 8.19 33.10 15.62
C GLY A 338 6.78 33.06 16.23
N GLN A 339 5.71 33.32 15.48
CA GLN A 339 4.33 33.19 15.96
C GLN A 339 3.79 31.76 15.75
N PRO A 340 3.04 31.20 16.72
CA PRO A 340 2.48 29.86 16.59
C PRO A 340 1.35 29.85 15.55
N LEU A 341 1.53 29.05 14.50
CA LEU A 341 0.50 28.64 13.57
C LEU A 341 -0.14 27.35 14.09
N VAL A 342 -1.43 27.41 14.40
CA VAL A 342 -2.20 26.26 14.90
C VAL A 342 -3.13 25.76 13.79
N GLY A 343 -3.18 24.44 13.61
CA GLY A 343 -4.05 23.78 12.64
C GLY A 343 -4.79 22.58 13.25
N GLN A 344 -5.92 22.23 12.66
CA GLN A 344 -6.75 21.09 13.05
C GLN A 344 -7.15 20.27 11.82
N ALA A 345 -7.12 18.94 11.94
CA ALA A 345 -7.58 18.01 10.92
C ALA A 345 -9.00 17.54 11.22
N PHE A 346 -9.76 17.27 10.15
CA PHE A 346 -11.08 16.65 10.17
C PHE A 346 -11.06 15.38 9.33
N SER A 347 -11.69 14.30 9.80
CA SER A 347 -11.86 13.07 9.02
C SER A 347 -13.18 12.40 9.37
N GLU A 348 -13.96 12.01 8.35
CA GLU A 348 -15.25 11.33 8.52
C GLU A 348 -15.10 9.80 8.64
N ASP A 349 -14.02 9.23 8.10
CA ASP A 349 -13.83 7.77 7.96
C ASP A 349 -12.80 7.18 8.94
N GLY A 350 -12.70 7.74 10.14
CA GLY A 350 -11.94 7.12 11.23
C GLY A 350 -10.46 6.90 10.93
N ALA A 351 -9.80 7.87 10.27
CA ALA A 351 -8.35 7.84 10.04
C ALA A 351 -7.61 7.39 11.32
N THR A 352 -6.82 6.33 11.20
CA THR A 352 -6.06 5.74 12.31
C THR A 352 -4.78 6.51 12.56
N ARG A 353 -4.26 7.21 11.54
CA ARG A 353 -3.06 8.03 11.62
C ARG A 353 -3.20 9.29 10.78
N ILE A 354 -2.79 10.41 11.36
CA ILE A 354 -2.77 11.73 10.71
C ILE A 354 -1.37 12.31 10.87
N THR A 355 -0.73 12.65 9.76
CA THR A 355 0.59 13.30 9.75
C THR A 355 0.53 14.65 9.05
N TRP A 356 1.35 15.58 9.52
CA TRP A 356 1.51 16.92 8.97
C TRP A 356 2.94 17.10 8.50
N ASP A 357 3.14 17.74 7.35
CA ASP A 357 4.41 18.30 6.90
C ASP A 357 4.22 19.81 6.76
N MET A 358 5.03 20.58 7.49
CA MET A 358 4.91 22.04 7.52
C MET A 358 5.62 22.73 6.34
N GLY A 359 6.25 21.97 5.44
CA GLY A 359 6.94 22.50 4.26
C GLY A 359 8.31 23.10 4.55
N ASP A 360 8.77 23.08 5.81
CA ASP A 360 10.09 23.55 6.26
C ASP A 360 11.00 22.39 6.71
N GLY A 361 10.60 21.15 6.42
CA GLY A 361 11.29 19.91 6.82
C GLY A 361 10.87 19.36 8.18
N ARG A 362 9.92 19.98 8.87
CA ARG A 362 9.36 19.48 10.14
C ARG A 362 8.01 18.81 9.93
N SER A 363 7.80 17.72 10.67
CA SER A 363 6.56 16.96 10.65
C SER A 363 6.01 16.71 12.04
N TYR A 364 4.70 16.50 12.10
CA TYR A 364 3.95 16.26 13.33
C TYR A 364 2.92 15.15 13.11
N GLU A 365 2.46 14.55 14.21
CA GLU A 365 1.44 13.51 14.19
C GLU A 365 0.28 13.91 15.12
N GLY A 366 -0.94 13.60 14.69
CA GLY A 366 -2.16 13.81 15.47
C GLY A 366 -3.14 14.80 14.84
N PRO A 367 -4.34 14.96 15.45
CA PRO A 367 -5.43 15.75 14.89
C PRO A 367 -5.22 17.26 15.00
N ASN A 368 -4.27 17.72 15.84
CA ASN A 368 -3.94 19.13 16.01
C ASN A 368 -2.44 19.33 15.81
N VAL A 369 -2.06 20.46 15.21
CA VAL A 369 -0.67 20.87 15.03
C VAL A 369 -0.45 22.29 15.54
N SER A 370 0.72 22.55 16.12
CA SER A 370 1.18 23.90 16.46
C SER A 370 2.63 24.03 16.02
N HIS A 371 2.91 24.96 15.11
CA HIS A 371 4.21 25.13 14.49
C HIS A 371 4.64 26.60 14.43
N GLN A 372 5.93 26.87 14.49
CA GLN A 372 6.49 28.22 14.38
C GLN A 372 7.55 28.24 13.27
N TYR A 373 7.28 29.03 12.23
CA TYR A 373 8.24 29.23 11.15
C TYR A 373 9.36 30.17 11.58
N ARG A 374 10.59 29.78 11.24
CA ARG A 374 11.82 30.52 11.62
C ARG A 374 12.34 31.44 10.51
N ARG A 375 11.78 31.38 9.31
CA ARG A 375 12.15 32.23 8.17
C ARG A 375 10.87 32.73 7.49
N PRO A 376 10.89 33.95 6.94
CA PRO A 376 9.79 34.42 6.11
C PRO A 376 9.78 33.68 4.77
N GLY A 377 8.61 33.62 4.14
CA GLY A 377 8.42 32.98 2.83
C GLY A 377 7.11 32.22 2.74
N ASP A 378 6.88 31.60 1.58
CA ASP A 378 5.70 30.78 1.32
C ASP A 378 6.03 29.30 1.58
N TYR A 379 5.21 28.66 2.42
CA TYR A 379 5.35 27.25 2.78
C TYR A 379 4.12 26.48 2.33
N TYR A 380 4.33 25.29 1.75
CA TYR A 380 3.24 24.39 1.37
C TYR A 380 3.03 23.35 2.47
N VAL A 381 2.01 23.55 3.29
CA VAL A 381 1.65 22.64 4.38
C VAL A 381 0.82 21.50 3.81
N THR A 382 1.16 20.26 4.13
CA THR A 382 0.36 19.08 3.77
C THR A 382 -0.07 18.30 5.01
N MET A 383 -1.28 17.76 4.96
CA MET A 383 -1.84 16.86 5.95
C MET A 383 -2.22 15.57 5.25
N THR A 384 -1.79 14.43 5.79
CA THR A 384 -2.06 13.11 5.23
C THR A 384 -2.81 12.29 6.27
N ALA A 385 -4.00 11.83 5.90
CA ALA A 385 -4.84 10.94 6.71
C ALA A 385 -4.79 9.51 6.15
N ASP A 386 -4.57 8.55 7.03
CA ASP A 386 -4.37 7.12 6.73
C ASP A 386 -5.33 6.30 7.59
N ASN A 387 -6.07 5.37 6.98
CA ASN A 387 -6.95 4.43 7.68
C ASN A 387 -6.50 2.96 7.55
N GLY A 388 -5.30 2.71 7.04
CA GLY A 388 -4.78 1.37 6.76
C GLY A 388 -5.27 0.76 5.45
N HIS A 389 -6.22 1.39 4.75
CA HIS A 389 -6.72 0.95 3.45
C HIS A 389 -6.49 1.96 2.32
N GLY A 390 -5.99 3.16 2.64
CA GLY A 390 -5.73 4.21 1.67
C GLY A 390 -5.31 5.50 2.35
N LEU A 391 -4.87 6.46 1.54
CA LEU A 391 -4.37 7.76 2.00
C LEU A 391 -5.14 8.89 1.33
N THR A 392 -5.51 9.90 2.12
CA THR A 392 -5.99 11.19 1.62
C THR A 392 -5.01 12.26 2.02
N GLN A 393 -4.52 13.03 1.04
CA GLN A 393 -3.62 14.15 1.28
C GLN A 393 -4.29 15.45 0.83
N VAL A 394 -4.28 16.45 1.70
CA VAL A 394 -4.71 17.81 1.40
C VAL A 394 -3.56 18.77 1.71
N GLY A 395 -3.53 19.94 1.04
CA GLY A 395 -2.47 20.91 1.23
C GLY A 395 -2.95 22.35 1.11
N LYS A 396 -2.23 23.27 1.76
CA LYS A 396 -2.53 24.70 1.75
C LYS A 396 -1.23 25.51 1.78
N TRP A 397 -1.19 26.60 1.01
CA TRP A 397 -0.11 27.58 1.10
C TRP A 397 -0.28 28.44 2.35
N VAL A 398 0.83 28.65 3.05
CA VAL A 398 0.93 29.55 4.20
C VAL A 398 2.03 30.56 3.94
N HIS A 399 1.68 31.84 3.97
CA HIS A 399 2.63 32.94 3.89
C HIS A 399 3.16 33.30 5.28
N VAL A 400 4.48 33.32 5.44
CA VAL A 400 5.14 33.72 6.69
C VAL A 400 5.76 35.09 6.49
N ASP A 401 5.17 36.10 7.15
CA ASP A 401 5.70 37.46 7.17
C ASP A 401 7.02 37.49 7.95
N SER A 402 7.99 38.28 7.49
CA SER A 402 9.16 38.64 8.28
C SER A 402 8.64 39.42 9.50
N GLY A 403 8.62 38.79 10.68
CA GLY A 403 7.84 39.26 11.81
C GLY A 403 7.97 40.76 12.09
N ILE A 404 6.85 41.36 12.52
CA ILE A 404 6.78 42.78 12.87
C ILE A 404 7.79 43.05 13.98
N SER A 405 8.68 43.99 13.69
CA SER A 405 9.74 44.44 14.55
C SER A 405 9.44 45.89 14.93
N THR A 406 8.70 46.09 16.03
CA THR A 406 8.37 47.43 16.55
C THR A 406 9.63 48.10 17.11
N LEU A 407 9.96 49.34 16.71
CA LEU A 407 11.02 50.16 17.31
C LEU A 407 10.47 51.45 17.96
N PHE A 408 10.95 51.75 19.17
CA PHE A 408 10.88 53.05 19.81
C PHE A 408 12.22 53.82 19.72
N LEU A 409 12.18 55.12 19.43
CA LEU A 409 13.34 56.01 19.35
C LEU A 409 13.26 57.15 20.37
N PRO A 410 14.43 57.56 20.89
CA PRO A 410 14.82 58.96 20.85
C PRO A 410 16.04 59.15 19.93
N LEU A 411 16.04 60.22 19.14
CA LEU A 411 17.16 60.59 18.27
C LEU A 411 18.03 61.74 18.80
N ALA A 412 17.87 62.10 20.07
CA ALA A 412 18.75 63.09 20.70
C ALA A 412 18.92 62.79 22.19
N THR A 413 20.15 63.00 22.68
CA THR A 413 20.40 63.29 24.09
C THR A 413 20.03 64.75 24.33
N LEU A 414 19.06 65.01 25.21
CA LEU A 414 18.76 66.37 25.64
C LEU A 414 19.73 66.73 26.76
N LEU A 415 20.44 67.86 26.63
CA LEU A 415 21.21 68.44 27.73
C LEU A 415 20.27 69.32 28.57
N ILE A 416 19.79 68.81 29.70
CA ILE A 416 19.14 69.63 30.72
C ILE A 416 20.19 69.91 31.80
N GLY A 417 20.53 71.19 32.00
CA GLY A 417 21.45 71.57 33.09
C GLY A 417 22.88 71.01 33.01
N GLY A 418 23.31 70.49 31.84
CA GLY A 418 24.65 69.90 31.65
C GLY A 418 24.71 68.37 31.73
N GLU A 419 23.59 67.69 32.01
CA GLU A 419 23.47 66.23 31.99
C GLU A 419 22.75 65.74 30.73
N SER A 420 23.24 64.66 30.13
CA SER A 420 22.64 64.04 28.96
C SER A 420 21.50 63.09 29.37
N VAL A 421 20.26 63.42 29.01
CA VAL A 421 19.10 62.54 29.22
C VAL A 421 18.83 61.77 27.93
N GLY A 422 18.89 60.43 28.00
CA GLY A 422 18.43 59.54 26.93
C GLY A 422 16.96 59.21 27.16
N LEU A 423 16.07 59.67 26.28
CA LEU A 423 14.63 59.45 26.40
C LEU A 423 14.25 58.02 25.94
N ASN A 424 14.57 57.02 26.75
CA ASN A 424 14.33 55.61 26.41
C ASN A 424 12.86 55.22 26.67
N VAL A 425 12.24 54.46 25.76
CA VAL A 425 10.83 54.01 25.92
C VAL A 425 10.73 52.63 26.60
N GLU A 426 11.86 51.99 26.93
CA GLU A 426 11.85 50.68 27.62
C GLU A 426 11.61 50.80 29.14
N ASP A 427 11.62 52.00 29.70
CA ASP A 427 11.19 52.26 31.08
C ASP A 427 10.19 53.45 31.09
N PRO A 428 8.87 53.20 31.08
CA PRO A 428 7.87 54.27 31.05
C PRO A 428 7.90 55.16 32.30
N ALA A 429 8.74 54.84 33.29
CA ALA A 429 8.87 55.59 34.53
C ALA A 429 9.55 56.97 34.38
N GLU A 430 10.22 57.29 33.26
CA GLU A 430 10.97 58.55 33.13
C GLU A 430 10.62 59.46 31.94
N LEU A 431 9.62 59.11 31.12
CA LEU A 431 8.95 60.13 30.31
C LEU A 431 7.80 60.68 31.14
N ILE A 432 8.12 61.52 32.13
CA ILE A 432 7.09 62.27 32.86
C ILE A 432 6.46 63.23 31.85
N LEU A 433 5.34 62.79 31.26
CA LEU A 433 4.43 63.60 30.46
C LEU A 433 3.84 64.66 31.40
N ASP A 434 4.53 65.78 31.53
CA ASP A 434 4.02 66.96 32.22
C ASP A 434 3.14 67.73 31.23
N PRO A 435 1.90 68.14 31.55
CA PRO A 435 1.11 67.74 32.71
C PRO A 435 0.47 66.34 32.55
N ALA A 436 0.44 65.61 33.66
CA ALA A 436 -0.29 64.35 33.79
C ALA A 436 -1.80 64.63 33.96
N VAL A 437 -2.49 65.02 32.89
CA VAL A 437 -3.97 65.08 32.90
C VAL A 437 -4.49 63.64 32.78
N GLU A 438 -4.43 62.89 33.89
CA GLU A 438 -4.77 61.46 33.94
C GLU A 438 -6.28 61.21 33.94
N ARG A 439 -7.11 62.19 34.37
CA ARG A 439 -8.59 62.09 34.37
C ARG A 439 -9.24 63.40 33.93
N LEU A 440 -10.35 63.32 33.19
CA LEU A 440 -11.21 64.44 32.84
C LEU A 440 -12.42 64.44 33.79
N ASP A 441 -12.91 65.62 34.18
CA ASP A 441 -14.10 65.78 35.03
C ASP A 441 -15.42 65.54 34.26
N GLY A 442 -15.35 65.29 32.96
CA GLY A 442 -16.47 65.02 32.06
C GLY A 442 -15.99 64.80 30.62
N VAL A 443 -16.93 64.54 29.70
CA VAL A 443 -16.61 64.42 28.27
C VAL A 443 -16.10 65.77 27.75
N PHE A 444 -14.90 65.77 27.18
CA PHE A 444 -14.31 66.93 26.55
C PHE A 444 -14.99 67.25 25.21
N THR A 445 -15.35 68.51 25.02
CA THR A 445 -15.96 69.02 23.78
C THR A 445 -15.32 70.35 23.39
N LEU A 446 -15.29 70.65 22.09
CA LEU A 446 -14.79 71.89 21.51
C LEU A 446 -15.93 72.69 20.89
N ASP A 447 -15.85 74.01 20.99
CA ASP A 447 -16.72 74.90 20.23
C ASP A 447 -16.27 74.92 18.74
N PRO A 448 -17.21 74.95 17.77
CA PRO A 448 -16.87 75.06 16.36
C PRO A 448 -16.08 76.34 16.05
N ILE A 449 -14.99 76.20 15.29
CA ILE A 449 -14.18 77.33 14.82
C ILE A 449 -14.64 77.73 13.41
N PRO A 450 -14.96 79.01 13.15
CA PRO A 450 -15.28 79.47 11.80
C PRO A 450 -13.99 79.59 10.98
N PHE A 451 -13.90 78.85 9.87
CA PHE A 451 -12.75 78.88 8.96
C PHE A 451 -13.06 79.68 7.68
N PRO A 452 -12.09 80.41 7.12
CA PRO A 452 -12.21 81.00 5.79
C PRO A 452 -12.49 79.96 4.69
N ASN A 453 -13.18 80.39 3.63
CA ASN A 453 -13.36 79.53 2.45
C ASN A 453 -11.99 79.13 1.87
N GLY A 454 -11.81 77.83 1.64
CA GLY A 454 -10.58 77.26 1.09
C GLY A 454 -9.59 76.70 2.13
N THR A 455 -9.86 76.83 3.43
CA THR A 455 -9.05 76.16 4.46
C THR A 455 -9.21 74.64 4.37
N SER A 456 -8.09 73.94 4.18
CA SER A 456 -8.06 72.48 4.07
C SER A 456 -8.41 71.79 5.38
N LEU A 457 -8.89 70.55 5.31
CA LEU A 457 -9.26 69.78 6.50
C LEU A 457 -8.06 69.48 7.43
N ALA A 458 -6.86 69.37 6.88
CA ALA A 458 -5.63 69.25 7.67
C ALA A 458 -5.33 70.55 8.45
N GLU A 459 -5.48 71.72 7.83
CA GLU A 459 -5.33 73.02 8.51
C GLU A 459 -6.38 73.20 9.62
N GLN A 460 -7.62 72.76 9.36
CA GLN A 460 -8.69 72.76 10.38
C GLN A 460 -8.35 71.82 11.54
N LEU A 461 -7.83 70.62 11.27
CA LEU A 461 -7.39 69.67 12.30
C LEU A 461 -6.28 70.26 13.17
N PHE A 462 -5.27 70.88 12.57
CA PHE A 462 -4.19 71.58 13.29
C PHE A 462 -4.72 72.70 14.20
N ALA A 463 -5.67 73.50 13.70
CA ALA A 463 -6.31 74.55 14.49
C ALA A 463 -7.08 73.98 15.70
N TYR A 464 -7.85 72.91 15.51
CA TYR A 464 -8.58 72.26 16.61
C TYR A 464 -7.65 71.59 17.63
N LEU A 465 -6.52 71.01 17.22
CA LEU A 465 -5.50 70.48 18.14
C LEU A 465 -4.95 71.58 19.06
N ASN A 466 -4.63 72.74 18.50
CA ASN A 466 -4.15 73.89 19.28
C ASN A 466 -5.25 74.52 20.13
N ALA A 467 -6.50 74.56 19.65
CA ALA A 467 -7.64 75.00 20.44
C ALA A 467 -7.89 74.07 21.65
N ALA A 468 -7.73 72.76 21.47
CA ALA A 468 -7.83 71.80 22.56
C ALA A 468 -6.73 72.03 23.60
N ARG A 469 -5.47 72.18 23.18
CA ARG A 469 -4.34 72.46 24.09
C ARG A 469 -4.50 73.77 24.86
N ALA A 470 -5.08 74.80 24.24
CA ALA A 470 -5.36 76.07 24.91
C ALA A 470 -6.34 75.92 26.09
N ARG A 471 -7.28 74.96 26.04
CA ARG A 471 -8.20 74.65 27.17
C ARG A 471 -7.48 74.13 28.42
N PHE A 472 -6.24 73.66 28.25
CA PHE A 472 -5.37 73.15 29.33
C PHE A 472 -4.17 74.06 29.60
N GLU A 473 -4.20 75.32 29.12
CA GLU A 473 -3.13 76.31 29.30
C GLU A 473 -1.76 75.87 28.76
N LEU A 474 -1.75 75.03 27.72
CA LEU A 474 -0.52 74.54 27.09
C LEU A 474 -0.06 75.45 25.94
N PRO A 475 1.26 75.55 25.68
CA PRO A 475 1.78 76.22 24.51
C PRO A 475 1.24 75.60 23.20
N PRO A 476 0.99 76.42 22.17
CA PRO A 476 0.58 75.91 20.87
C PRO A 476 1.71 75.09 20.24
N LEU A 477 1.31 74.03 19.54
CA LEU A 477 2.18 73.22 18.70
C LEU A 477 2.54 73.98 17.43
N THR A 478 3.79 73.85 17.01
CA THR A 478 4.32 74.36 15.75
C THR A 478 4.03 73.36 14.65
N TYR A 479 3.50 73.82 13.52
CA TYR A 479 3.32 72.95 12.35
C TYR A 479 4.69 72.55 11.79
N ASN A 480 4.91 71.25 11.59
CA ASN A 480 6.12 70.74 10.97
C ASN A 480 5.78 69.97 9.67
N TYR A 481 6.50 70.31 8.59
CA TYR A 481 6.23 69.75 7.26
C TYR A 481 6.64 68.28 7.16
N GLU A 482 7.79 67.92 7.73
CA GLU A 482 8.27 66.54 7.77
C GLU A 482 7.33 65.65 8.59
N LEU A 483 6.85 66.12 9.75
CA LEU A 483 5.84 65.41 10.54
C LEU A 483 4.54 65.24 9.75
N SER A 484 4.10 66.27 9.02
CA SER A 484 2.84 66.21 8.27
C SER A 484 2.92 65.27 7.07
N SER A 485 4.09 65.15 6.44
CA SER A 485 4.33 64.12 5.43
C SER A 485 4.17 62.72 6.03
N ALA A 486 4.73 62.47 7.22
CA ALA A 486 4.58 61.19 7.91
C ALA A 486 3.12 60.91 8.29
N ALA A 487 2.42 61.92 8.83
CA ALA A 487 1.01 61.82 9.18
C ALA A 487 0.15 61.52 7.94
N GLN A 488 0.42 62.16 6.80
CA GLN A 488 -0.33 61.96 5.58
C GLN A 488 -0.16 60.56 4.99
N ASP A 489 1.05 60.01 5.03
CA ASP A 489 1.29 58.62 4.62
C ASP A 489 0.62 57.64 5.59
N HIS A 490 0.63 57.93 6.89
CA HIS A 490 -0.11 57.17 7.88
C HIS A 490 -1.63 57.17 7.60
N ALA A 491 -2.22 58.29 7.20
CA ALA A 491 -3.64 58.35 6.82
C ALA A 491 -3.96 57.47 5.59
N ARG A 492 -3.03 57.35 4.63
CA ARG A 492 -3.16 56.45 3.47
C ARG A 492 -3.10 54.99 3.85
N ASP A 493 -2.20 54.65 4.76
CA ASP A 493 -2.09 53.29 5.30
C ASP A 493 -3.36 52.89 6.06
N LYS A 494 -3.92 53.80 6.89
CA LYS A 494 -5.19 53.60 7.61
C LYS A 494 -6.38 53.33 6.69
N ALA A 495 -6.46 54.01 5.54
CA ALA A 495 -7.54 53.77 4.59
C ALA A 495 -7.46 52.39 3.92
N ARG A 496 -6.23 51.94 3.62
CA ARG A 496 -6.02 50.64 2.96
C ARG A 496 -6.09 49.45 3.91
N PHE A 497 -5.72 49.64 5.18
CA PHE A 497 -5.62 48.57 6.17
C PHE A 497 -6.25 49.02 7.50
N PRO A 498 -7.59 49.04 7.57
CA PRO A 498 -8.32 49.64 8.70
C PRO A 498 -8.02 48.99 10.06
N ASP A 499 -7.69 47.69 10.07
CA ASP A 499 -7.40 46.90 11.29
C ASP A 499 -5.99 47.14 11.87
N ASN A 500 -5.15 47.94 11.20
CA ASN A 500 -3.81 48.27 11.69
C ASN A 500 -3.79 49.70 12.27
N PRO A 501 -3.84 49.89 13.60
CA PRO A 501 -4.07 51.22 14.18
C PRO A 501 -2.85 52.14 14.20
N HIS A 502 -1.63 51.58 14.11
CA HIS A 502 -0.38 52.30 14.44
C HIS A 502 0.85 51.87 13.60
N VAL A 503 0.74 50.80 12.79
CA VAL A 503 1.83 50.29 11.96
C VAL A 503 1.51 50.54 10.48
N GLY A 504 2.51 50.97 9.73
CA GLY A 504 2.44 51.20 8.29
C GLY A 504 2.35 49.89 7.51
N THR A 505 1.98 50.01 6.25
CA THR A 505 1.72 48.85 5.37
C THR A 505 2.98 48.11 4.95
N ASP A 506 4.12 48.76 5.15
CA ASP A 506 5.47 48.26 5.02
C ASP A 506 6.08 47.78 6.35
N GLY A 507 5.24 47.65 7.39
CA GLY A 507 5.65 47.23 8.74
C GLY A 507 6.24 48.34 9.60
N THR A 508 6.24 49.60 9.13
CA THR A 508 6.87 50.70 9.88
C THR A 508 6.04 51.19 11.06
N THR A 509 6.69 51.39 12.19
CA THR A 509 6.17 52.17 13.31
C THR A 509 6.08 53.66 13.00
N ALA A 510 5.31 54.41 13.78
CA ALA A 510 5.26 55.86 13.74
C ALA A 510 6.66 56.50 13.73
N ALA A 511 7.51 56.08 14.66
CA ALA A 511 8.88 56.55 14.82
C ALA A 511 9.72 56.32 13.54
N GLU A 512 9.50 55.23 12.82
CA GLU A 512 10.19 54.95 11.56
C GLU A 512 9.66 55.80 10.40
N ARG A 513 8.35 56.06 10.34
CA ARG A 513 7.75 56.97 9.33
C ARG A 513 8.30 58.39 9.49
N LEU A 514 8.45 58.86 10.72
CA LEU A 514 9.02 60.16 11.08
C LEU A 514 10.48 60.31 10.64
N LEU A 515 11.27 59.26 10.84
CA LEU A 515 12.65 59.22 10.38
C LEU A 515 12.74 59.32 8.85
N ARG A 516 11.84 58.63 8.14
CA ARG A 516 11.78 58.61 6.68
C ARG A 516 11.36 59.96 6.10
N SER A 517 10.51 60.71 6.80
CA SER A 517 10.10 62.05 6.38
C SER A 517 11.15 63.14 6.63
N SER A 518 12.35 62.77 7.09
CA SER A 518 13.45 63.68 7.42
C SER A 518 13.23 64.56 8.64
N TYR A 519 12.27 64.23 9.50
CA TYR A 519 12.10 64.93 10.78
C TYR A 519 13.32 64.68 11.68
N ARG A 520 13.85 65.75 12.27
CA ARG A 520 15.12 65.72 13.04
C ARG A 520 14.91 65.84 14.56
N GLY A 521 13.67 66.02 15.01
CA GLY A 521 13.32 66.07 16.42
C GLY A 521 13.11 64.69 17.04
N GLY A 522 12.74 64.65 18.32
CA GLY A 522 12.28 63.44 18.99
C GLY A 522 10.83 63.11 18.65
N TYR A 523 10.47 61.83 18.65
CA TYR A 523 9.08 61.40 18.60
C TYR A 523 8.40 61.65 19.94
N ALA A 524 7.18 62.17 19.92
CA ALA A 524 6.39 62.44 21.13
C ALA A 524 5.07 61.65 21.19
N GLY A 525 4.69 60.97 20.11
CA GLY A 525 3.49 60.14 20.03
C GLY A 525 2.73 60.37 18.72
N GLU A 526 1.68 59.57 18.51
CA GLU A 526 0.79 59.68 17.36
C GLU A 526 -0.66 59.55 17.80
N ALA A 527 -1.58 60.04 16.99
CA ALA A 527 -3.00 59.86 17.20
C ALA A 527 -3.70 59.55 15.87
N THR A 528 -4.58 58.55 15.89
CA THR A 528 -5.36 58.15 14.71
C THR A 528 -6.85 58.11 15.04
N ALA A 529 -7.68 58.52 14.10
CA ALA A 529 -9.14 58.47 14.21
C ALA A 529 -9.74 58.23 12.83
N TRP A 530 -10.93 57.63 12.79
CA TRP A 530 -11.64 57.39 11.54
C TRP A 530 -13.15 57.52 11.71
N GLY A 531 -13.86 57.70 10.60
CA GLY A 531 -15.33 57.73 10.56
C GLY A 531 -15.96 59.07 10.92
N PHE A 532 -15.17 60.09 11.24
CA PHE A 532 -15.67 61.44 11.54
C PHE A 532 -15.54 62.36 10.33
N SER A 533 -16.64 62.95 9.86
CA SER A 533 -16.60 63.93 8.77
C SER A 533 -16.11 65.33 9.20
N ASP A 534 -16.03 65.57 10.51
CA ASP A 534 -15.62 66.84 11.13
C ASP A 534 -14.30 66.63 11.91
N PRO A 535 -13.20 67.36 11.60
CA PRO A 535 -11.92 67.22 12.30
C PRO A 535 -12.02 67.52 13.81
N ARG A 536 -12.98 68.34 14.23
CA ARG A 536 -13.24 68.62 15.65
C ARG A 536 -13.53 67.33 16.42
N LEU A 537 -14.35 66.45 15.86
CA LEU A 537 -14.76 65.20 16.50
C LEU A 537 -13.57 64.23 16.64
N ALA A 538 -12.62 64.25 15.71
CA ALA A 538 -11.39 63.47 15.81
C ALA A 538 -10.54 63.95 17.00
N VAL A 539 -10.41 65.27 17.21
CA VAL A 539 -9.68 65.83 18.36
C VAL A 539 -10.41 65.57 19.68
N GLU A 540 -11.74 65.71 19.72
CA GLU A 540 -12.55 65.35 20.88
C GLU A 540 -12.38 63.87 21.23
N PHE A 541 -12.40 62.99 20.23
CA PHE A 541 -12.12 61.56 20.40
C PHE A 541 -10.73 61.32 21.00
N TRP A 542 -9.69 61.98 20.49
CA TRP A 542 -8.33 61.84 21.02
C TRP A 542 -8.19 62.33 22.46
N ILE A 543 -8.79 63.47 22.82
CA ILE A 543 -8.71 63.99 24.20
C ILE A 543 -9.55 63.13 25.17
N ASN A 544 -10.66 62.56 24.73
CA ASN A 544 -11.46 61.65 25.56
C ASN A 544 -10.87 60.22 25.67
N SER A 545 -9.84 59.90 24.88
CA SER A 545 -9.18 58.59 24.87
C SER A 545 -8.01 58.55 25.85
N ASP A 546 -8.01 57.60 26.78
CA ASP A 546 -6.94 57.44 27.78
C ASP A 546 -5.55 57.23 27.16
N SER A 547 -5.48 56.60 25.99
CA SER A 547 -4.22 56.37 25.26
C SER A 547 -3.70 57.59 24.49
N HIS A 548 -4.59 58.44 23.96
CA HIS A 548 -4.20 59.55 23.08
C HIS A 548 -4.06 60.87 23.85
N ARG A 549 -4.87 61.07 24.88
CA ARG A 549 -4.86 62.29 25.70
C ARG A 549 -3.48 62.66 26.26
N PRO A 550 -2.70 61.73 26.83
CA PRO A 550 -1.36 62.06 27.33
C PRO A 550 -0.39 62.53 26.24
N ILE A 551 -0.60 62.08 24.99
CA ILE A 551 0.22 62.49 23.83
C ILE A 551 -0.11 63.94 23.44
N LEU A 552 -1.40 64.24 23.28
CA LEU A 552 -1.88 65.57 22.85
C LEU A 552 -1.62 66.65 23.90
N LEU A 553 -1.69 66.30 25.19
CA LEU A 553 -1.52 67.24 26.30
C LEU A 553 -0.10 67.28 26.86
N ASN A 554 0.85 66.64 26.20
CA ASN A 554 2.25 66.68 26.59
C ASN A 554 2.84 68.10 26.40
N ARG A 555 3.42 68.67 27.46
CA ARG A 555 4.05 70.01 27.47
C ARG A 555 5.39 70.05 26.75
N ILE A 556 6.13 68.95 26.70
CA ILE A 556 7.43 68.91 26.02
C ILE A 556 7.27 68.84 24.50
N THR A 557 6.11 68.37 24.03
CA THR A 557 5.75 68.37 22.61
C THR A 557 5.55 69.79 22.12
N ASN A 558 6.31 70.17 21.11
CA ASN A 558 6.31 71.51 20.52
C ASN A 558 6.10 71.50 19.01
N ASP A 559 6.20 70.35 18.34
CA ASP A 559 5.91 70.18 16.92
C ASP A 559 4.74 69.21 16.71
N VAL A 560 3.99 69.43 15.63
CA VAL A 560 2.97 68.50 15.15
C VAL A 560 2.90 68.47 13.64
N GLY A 561 2.62 67.29 13.11
CA GLY A 561 2.18 67.09 11.75
C GLY A 561 0.79 66.49 11.72
N VAL A 562 0.02 66.85 10.70
CA VAL A 562 -1.38 66.41 10.55
C VAL A 562 -1.60 65.78 9.18
N GLY A 563 -2.40 64.73 9.14
CA GLY A 563 -2.76 64.00 7.92
C GLY A 563 -4.27 63.76 7.84
N TYR A 564 -4.79 63.77 6.61
CA TYR A 564 -6.18 63.50 6.32
C TYR A 564 -6.33 62.72 5.02
N LEU A 565 -7.21 61.72 4.99
CA LEU A 565 -7.59 61.05 3.76
C LEU A 565 -9.10 60.75 3.74
N GLU A 566 -9.70 60.97 2.57
CA GLU A 566 -11.07 60.58 2.26
C GLU A 566 -11.06 59.44 1.24
N ASP A 567 -11.54 58.26 1.63
CA ASP A 567 -11.56 57.08 0.78
C ASP A 567 -12.91 56.36 0.85
N TYR A 568 -13.76 56.64 -0.14
CA TYR A 568 -15.09 56.04 -0.31
C TYR A 568 -15.05 54.54 -0.66
N ALA A 569 -13.89 53.99 -1.02
CA ALA A 569 -13.73 52.56 -1.27
C ALA A 569 -13.38 51.79 0.01
N SER A 570 -13.03 52.48 1.09
CA SER A 570 -12.69 51.88 2.38
C SER A 570 -13.91 51.78 3.32
N ALA A 571 -13.86 50.88 4.31
CA ALA A 571 -14.96 50.66 5.25
C ALA A 571 -15.31 51.90 6.09
N ASN A 572 -14.36 52.82 6.28
CA ASN A 572 -14.56 54.11 6.95
C ASN A 572 -14.14 55.23 5.99
N VAL A 573 -15.01 56.18 5.66
CA VAL A 573 -14.70 57.17 4.62
C VAL A 573 -13.61 58.17 5.02
N TRP A 574 -13.62 58.64 6.28
CA TRP A 574 -12.71 59.69 6.76
C TRP A 574 -11.63 59.13 7.66
N HIS A 575 -10.36 59.46 7.40
CA HIS A 575 -9.19 59.05 8.18
C HIS A 575 -8.39 60.28 8.62
N TRP A 576 -8.13 60.39 9.92
CA TRP A 576 -7.40 61.48 10.54
C TRP A 576 -6.19 60.96 11.28
N THR A 577 -5.05 61.62 11.09
CA THR A 577 -3.80 61.28 11.77
C THR A 577 -3.11 62.54 12.26
N ALA A 578 -2.43 62.44 13.39
CA ALA A 578 -1.54 63.46 13.90
C ALA A 578 -0.27 62.80 14.45
N GLU A 579 0.89 63.35 14.07
CA GLU A 579 2.21 62.89 14.50
C GLU A 579 2.85 64.01 15.34
N PHE A 580 3.25 63.70 16.56
CA PHE A 580 3.76 64.67 17.53
C PHE A 580 5.26 64.55 17.69
N GLY A 581 5.93 65.70 17.76
CA GLY A 581 7.39 65.77 17.85
C GLY A 581 7.90 66.76 18.90
N VAL A 582 9.17 66.56 19.27
CA VAL A 582 9.94 67.48 20.09
C VAL A 582 11.13 68.01 19.26
N SER A 583 11.07 69.26 18.83
CA SER A 583 12.21 69.93 18.22
C SER A 583 13.33 70.11 19.25
N TYR A 584 14.41 69.35 19.12
CA TYR A 584 15.67 69.63 19.80
C TYR A 584 16.56 70.44 18.84
N GLY A 585 17.38 71.35 19.37
CA GLY A 585 18.49 71.90 18.58
C GLY A 585 19.30 70.73 17.97
N ALA A 586 19.81 70.89 16.74
CA ALA A 586 20.40 69.80 15.95
C ALA A 586 21.29 68.85 16.80
N PRO A 587 21.16 67.52 16.62
CA PRO A 587 21.86 66.54 17.47
C PRO A 587 23.39 66.69 17.35
N ILE A 588 24.09 66.60 18.49
CA ILE A 588 25.56 66.75 18.58
C ILE A 588 26.27 65.51 18.00
N ARG A 589 25.62 64.33 18.02
CA ARG A 589 26.06 63.08 17.35
C ARG A 589 24.84 62.23 16.97
N ALA A 590 24.90 61.53 15.83
CA ALA A 590 23.92 60.51 15.52
C ALA A 590 24.16 59.24 16.35
N THR A 591 23.08 58.68 16.87
CA THR A 591 23.11 57.40 17.58
C THR A 591 22.48 56.34 16.67
N LEU A 592 23.24 55.28 16.39
CA LEU A 592 22.76 54.13 15.65
C LEU A 592 22.10 53.16 16.62
N ARG A 593 20.82 52.84 16.42
CA ARG A 593 20.08 51.93 17.29
C ARG A 593 19.80 50.60 16.59
N ALA A 594 20.20 49.52 17.26
CA ALA A 594 19.85 48.17 16.88
C ALA A 594 18.41 47.89 17.32
N GLN A 595 17.59 47.41 16.38
CA GLN A 595 16.19 47.08 16.63
C GLN A 595 16.05 45.67 17.18
N TYR A 596 16.76 44.73 16.56
CA TYR A 596 16.71 43.33 16.93
C TYR A 596 18.11 42.71 16.90
N PRO A 597 18.30 41.65 17.70
CA PRO A 597 17.40 41.24 18.77
C PRO A 597 17.50 42.16 19.99
N LEU A 598 16.51 42.09 20.88
CA LEU A 598 16.48 42.87 22.12
C LEU A 598 17.72 42.59 23.00
N ALA A 599 18.06 43.54 23.86
CA ALA A 599 19.18 43.34 24.79
C ALA A 599 18.89 42.14 25.71
N GLY A 600 19.86 41.21 25.84
CA GLY A 600 19.68 40.00 26.64
C GLY A 600 18.90 38.87 25.94
N HIS A 601 18.65 38.99 24.64
CA HIS A 601 17.99 37.94 23.86
C HIS A 601 18.73 36.61 23.96
N THR A 602 17.97 35.53 24.11
CA THR A 602 18.48 34.16 24.11
C THR A 602 17.97 33.42 22.88
N ALA A 603 18.87 32.83 22.10
CA ALA A 603 18.59 32.03 20.92
C ALA A 603 19.15 30.61 21.05
N LEU A 604 18.60 29.64 20.33
CA LEU A 604 19.18 28.31 20.24
C LEU A 604 20.33 28.28 19.23
N ASP A 605 21.25 27.35 19.41
CA ASP A 605 22.39 27.13 18.51
C ASP A 605 21.98 26.60 17.12
N THR A 606 20.69 26.36 16.87
CA THR A 606 20.12 26.02 15.54
C THR A 606 19.36 27.19 14.92
N ASP A 607 19.24 28.32 15.61
CA ASP A 607 18.45 29.45 15.14
C ASP A 607 19.18 30.33 14.13
N VAL A 608 18.39 31.00 13.30
CA VAL A 608 18.86 32.15 12.52
C VAL A 608 18.51 33.40 13.31
N VAL A 609 19.52 34.19 13.66
CA VAL A 609 19.34 35.47 14.33
C VAL A 609 19.30 36.56 13.28
N ASN A 610 18.25 37.37 13.34
CA ASN A 610 18.13 38.59 12.55
C ASN A 610 18.58 39.77 13.39
N TYR A 611 19.61 40.46 12.92
CA TYR A 611 20.06 41.72 13.48
C TYR A 611 19.58 42.86 12.58
N SER A 612 18.68 43.69 13.08
CA SER A 612 18.05 44.75 12.29
C SER A 612 18.40 46.13 12.82
N TRP A 613 18.63 47.11 11.95
CA TRP A 613 18.90 48.50 12.32
C TRP A 613 18.40 49.47 11.25
N VAL A 614 18.04 50.67 11.70
CA VAL A 614 17.63 51.77 10.80
C VAL A 614 18.76 52.78 10.72
N TRP A 615 19.01 53.29 9.51
CA TRP A 615 20.03 54.30 9.28
C TRP A 615 19.45 55.72 9.29
N PRO A 616 19.77 56.56 10.31
CA PRO A 616 19.07 57.82 10.53
C PRO A 616 19.71 59.04 9.87
N LEU A 617 20.83 58.90 9.14
CA LEU A 617 21.52 60.02 8.48
C LEU A 617 21.82 59.75 7.00
N ARG A 618 22.01 60.80 6.19
CA ARG A 618 22.59 60.59 4.86
C ARG A 618 24.10 60.33 5.00
N PRO A 619 24.61 59.19 4.52
CA PRO A 619 26.04 58.92 4.61
C PRO A 619 26.83 59.78 3.62
N ALA A 620 28.06 60.12 4.00
CA ALA A 620 29.01 60.74 3.10
C ALA A 620 29.61 59.70 2.13
N SER A 621 30.15 60.18 0.99
CA SER A 621 30.77 59.31 0.00
C SER A 621 31.92 58.51 0.61
N GLY A 622 31.87 57.18 0.45
CA GLY A 622 32.90 56.25 0.92
C GLY A 622 32.68 55.71 2.32
N GLU A 623 31.64 56.16 3.04
CA GLU A 623 31.26 55.56 4.31
C GLU A 623 30.65 54.16 4.13
N ARG A 624 30.87 53.30 5.12
CA ARG A 624 30.33 51.94 5.17
C ARG A 624 29.78 51.62 6.55
N PHE A 625 28.77 50.75 6.60
CA PHE A 625 28.45 50.03 7.84
C PHE A 625 29.23 48.76 7.91
N THR A 626 29.67 48.42 9.12
CA THR A 626 30.14 47.07 9.42
C THR A 626 29.48 46.59 10.70
N VAL A 627 28.85 45.43 10.63
CA VAL A 627 28.30 44.74 11.80
C VAL A 627 29.41 43.86 12.38
N TYR A 628 29.60 43.99 13.68
CA TYR A 628 30.61 43.29 14.45
C TYR A 628 29.98 42.41 15.51
N LEU A 629 30.53 41.20 15.64
CA LEU A 629 30.45 40.41 16.84
C LEU A 629 31.60 40.81 17.76
N VAL A 630 31.30 41.04 19.03
CA VAL A 630 32.25 41.43 20.05
C VAL A 630 32.27 40.36 21.13
N SER A 631 33.45 39.79 21.34
CA SER A 631 33.72 38.82 22.41
C SER A 631 34.89 39.34 23.24
N GLY A 632 34.59 39.90 24.42
CA GLY A 632 35.59 40.64 25.20
C GLY A 632 36.07 41.89 24.45
N GLU A 633 37.36 41.94 24.11
CA GLU A 633 37.95 43.05 23.33
C GLU A 633 38.01 42.78 21.81
N ARG A 634 37.67 41.56 21.38
CA ARG A 634 37.82 41.16 19.98
C ARG A 634 36.59 41.52 19.16
N TYR A 635 36.79 42.26 18.07
CA TYR A 635 35.78 42.58 17.05
C TYR A 635 35.93 41.64 15.86
N VAL A 636 34.86 40.94 15.49
CA VAL A 636 34.80 40.07 14.32
C VAL A 636 33.74 40.64 13.37
N SER A 637 34.15 41.08 12.18
CA SER A 637 33.23 41.58 11.17
C SER A 637 32.34 40.43 10.67
N LEU A 638 31.03 40.64 10.76
CA LEU A 638 30.01 39.71 10.29
C LEU A 638 29.52 40.06 8.88
N GLY A 639 29.62 41.33 8.50
CA GLY A 639 29.26 41.83 7.17
C GLY A 639 29.38 43.35 7.10
N SER A 640 29.60 43.88 5.90
CA SER A 640 29.68 45.32 5.65
C SER A 640 28.76 45.74 4.51
N ILE A 641 28.24 46.96 4.60
CA ILE A 641 27.42 47.62 3.57
C ILE A 641 28.14 48.88 3.14
N ALA A 642 28.63 48.91 1.91
CA ALA A 642 29.20 50.10 1.31
C ALA A 642 28.07 51.00 0.79
N GLN A 643 28.17 52.32 1.01
CA GLN A 643 27.20 53.32 0.56
C GLN A 643 25.76 53.02 1.02
N PRO A 644 25.51 53.07 2.33
CA PRO A 644 24.18 52.81 2.85
C PRO A 644 23.17 53.84 2.34
N VAL A 645 21.91 53.43 2.23
CA VAL A 645 20.80 54.24 1.77
C VAL A 645 20.10 54.81 3.00
N TYR A 646 19.99 56.12 3.04
CA TYR A 646 19.28 56.84 4.08
C TYR A 646 17.84 56.33 4.26
N GLY A 647 17.40 56.16 5.51
CA GLY A 647 16.04 55.74 5.84
C GLY A 647 15.73 54.27 5.52
N SER A 648 16.73 53.48 5.12
CA SER A 648 16.53 52.05 4.83
C SER A 648 16.63 51.22 6.10
N LEU A 649 15.74 50.24 6.22
CA LEU A 649 15.85 49.18 7.21
C LEU A 649 16.84 48.15 6.68
N TYR A 650 17.88 47.92 7.46
CA TYR A 650 18.86 46.88 7.19
C TYR A 650 18.60 45.69 8.11
N THR A 651 18.59 44.50 7.52
CA THR A 651 18.49 43.25 8.27
C THR A 651 19.66 42.36 7.88
N LEU A 652 20.42 41.92 8.88
CA LEU A 652 21.48 40.93 8.77
C LEU A 652 20.97 39.61 9.34
N SER A 653 20.78 38.60 8.50
CA SER A 653 20.41 37.25 8.93
C SER A 653 21.66 36.38 9.05
N ILE A 654 21.89 35.83 10.24
CA ILE A 654 23.06 34.97 10.51
C ILE A 654 22.64 33.70 11.25
N ASP A 655 23.21 32.57 10.82
CA ASP A 655 23.15 31.30 11.54
C ASP A 655 23.92 31.37 12.87
N ALA A 656 23.25 31.05 13.98
CA ALA A 656 23.84 31.02 15.32
C ALA A 656 25.12 30.17 15.39
N ARG A 657 25.21 29.05 14.66
CA ARG A 657 26.40 28.16 14.62
C ARG A 657 27.62 28.84 14.03
N ARG A 658 27.40 29.73 13.08
CA ARG A 658 28.47 30.53 12.47
C ARG A 658 29.05 31.52 13.47
N VAL A 659 28.22 32.05 14.36
CA VAL A 659 28.57 33.06 15.38
C VAL A 659 29.39 32.43 16.49
N ILE A 660 28.94 31.29 17.01
CA ILE A 660 29.56 30.60 18.15
C ILE A 660 30.77 29.73 17.74
N GLY A 661 30.90 29.40 16.44
CA GLY A 661 31.96 28.55 15.90
C GLY A 661 31.86 27.08 16.30
N ALA A 662 32.84 26.26 15.90
CA ALA A 662 32.87 24.82 16.19
C ALA A 662 33.01 24.47 17.70
N GLN A 663 33.20 25.46 18.58
CA GLN A 663 33.42 25.24 20.02
C GLN A 663 32.12 25.07 20.83
N ALA A 664 30.95 25.33 20.26
CA ALA A 664 29.68 25.29 21.00
C ALA A 664 29.05 23.91 21.16
N THR A 665 29.50 22.89 20.43
CA THR A 665 28.91 21.54 20.47
C THR A 665 29.22 20.75 21.74
N THR A 666 29.98 21.34 22.70
CA THR A 666 30.46 20.64 23.90
C THR A 666 30.14 21.33 25.22
N THR A 667 29.59 22.55 25.21
CA THR A 667 29.32 23.31 26.45
C THR A 667 27.83 23.41 26.75
N THR A 668 27.42 22.98 27.94
CA THR A 668 26.04 23.10 28.47
C THR A 668 25.69 24.50 28.99
N ARG A 669 26.58 25.49 28.82
CA ARG A 669 26.39 26.87 29.29
C ARG A 669 26.11 27.81 28.13
N ALA A 670 25.24 28.78 28.39
CA ALA A 670 24.98 29.87 27.47
C ALA A 670 26.26 30.70 27.22
N ILE A 671 26.57 30.97 25.95
CA ILE A 671 27.70 31.83 25.57
C ILE A 671 27.11 33.17 25.09
N GLY A 672 27.56 34.26 25.71
CA GLY A 672 27.12 35.62 25.40
C GLY A 672 28.08 36.33 24.45
N TYR A 673 27.54 37.02 23.45
CA TYR A 673 28.28 37.91 22.55
C TYR A 673 27.59 39.26 22.44
N ASP A 674 28.38 40.33 22.35
CA ASP A 674 27.88 41.66 22.07
C ASP A 674 27.83 41.90 20.55
N TRP A 675 26.72 42.39 20.05
CA TRP A 675 26.60 42.82 18.66
C TRP A 675 26.66 44.33 18.59
N VAL A 676 27.42 44.83 17.62
CA VAL A 676 27.69 46.25 17.45
C VAL A 676 27.70 46.59 15.96
N VAL A 677 27.13 47.73 15.58
CA VAL A 677 27.26 48.27 14.22
C VAL A 677 28.09 49.53 14.26
N ARG A 678 29.08 49.62 13.37
CA ARG A 678 29.93 50.80 13.21
C ARG A 678 29.68 51.48 11.89
N LEU A 679 29.59 52.81 11.92
CA LEU A 679 29.84 53.66 10.77
C LEU A 679 31.35 53.84 10.66
N GLU A 680 31.90 53.49 9.51
CA GLU A 680 33.32 53.64 9.24
C GLU A 680 33.54 54.53 8.03
N SER A 681 34.53 55.41 8.12
CA SER A 681 34.96 56.21 6.97
C SER A 681 35.49 55.30 5.85
N GLY A 682 35.70 55.85 4.66
CA GLY A 682 36.37 55.13 3.57
C GLY A 682 37.77 54.61 3.94
N THR A 683 38.41 55.22 4.95
CA THR A 683 39.72 54.84 5.49
C THR A 683 39.65 53.92 6.72
N GLY A 684 38.45 53.52 7.16
CA GLY A 684 38.25 52.61 8.30
C GLY A 684 38.24 53.28 9.68
N GLN A 685 38.17 54.61 9.75
CA GLN A 685 37.99 55.33 11.01
C GLN A 685 36.56 55.15 11.51
N VAL A 686 36.38 54.79 12.78
CA VAL A 686 35.05 54.71 13.41
C VAL A 686 34.48 56.11 13.59
N LEU A 687 33.38 56.39 12.90
CA LEU A 687 32.67 57.66 12.94
C LEU A 687 31.49 57.62 13.92
N ALA A 688 30.85 56.46 14.06
CA ALA A 688 29.80 56.18 15.04
C ALA A 688 29.76 54.68 15.37
N GLU A 689 29.32 54.33 16.57
CA GLU A 689 29.14 52.96 17.03
C GLU A 689 27.77 52.85 17.71
N SER A 690 27.05 51.75 17.46
CA SER A 690 25.81 51.46 18.19
C SER A 690 26.10 51.09 19.64
N GLU A 691 25.06 51.08 20.47
CA GLU A 691 25.13 50.36 21.74
C GLU A 691 25.48 48.88 21.52
N ARG A 692 26.10 48.27 22.54
CA ARG A 692 26.38 46.83 22.53
C ARG A 692 25.13 46.04 22.86
N ARG A 693 24.80 45.06 22.03
CA ARG A 693 23.64 44.19 22.22
C ARG A 693 24.07 42.79 22.60
N LEU A 694 23.91 42.44 23.88
CA LEU A 694 24.19 41.10 24.36
C LEU A 694 23.16 40.10 23.83
N ILE A 695 23.65 39.05 23.18
CA ILE A 695 22.87 37.87 22.77
C ILE A 695 23.52 36.65 23.37
N SER A 696 22.70 35.79 23.99
CA SER A 696 23.12 34.51 24.54
C SER A 696 22.66 33.35 23.66
N PHE A 697 23.52 32.37 23.43
CA PHE A 697 23.17 31.16 22.68
C PHE A 697 23.12 29.94 23.59
N MET A 698 22.07 29.12 23.46
CA MET A 698 21.89 27.87 24.20
C MET A 698 21.86 26.66 23.26
N PRO A 699 22.29 25.46 23.69
CA PRO A 699 22.18 24.24 22.88
C PRO A 699 20.71 23.88 22.59
N ASP A 700 20.39 23.51 21.35
CA ASP A 700 19.07 23.01 20.96
C ASP A 700 18.83 21.57 21.48
N PRO A 701 17.85 21.35 22.39
CA PRO A 701 17.57 20.02 22.94
C PRO A 701 16.93 19.06 21.93
N ALA A 702 16.35 19.57 20.83
CA ALA A 702 15.69 18.77 19.80
C ALA A 702 16.63 18.39 18.63
N ALA A 703 17.87 18.86 18.64
CA ALA A 703 18.85 18.53 17.61
C ALA A 703 19.34 17.08 17.78
N THR A 704 18.69 16.13 17.08
CA THR A 704 19.14 14.74 17.03
C THR A 704 20.39 14.61 16.14
N LEU A 705 21.56 14.55 16.79
CA LEU A 705 22.90 14.26 16.21
C LEU A 705 23.46 15.36 15.28
N PRO A 706 24.81 15.46 15.13
CA PRO A 706 25.41 16.67 14.59
C PRO A 706 24.99 16.80 13.13
N LEU A 707 24.37 17.93 12.76
CA LEU A 707 24.23 18.27 11.35
C LEU A 707 25.63 18.44 10.77
N ALA A 708 26.20 17.33 10.30
CA ALA A 708 27.30 17.35 9.37
C ALA A 708 26.78 18.12 8.15
N THR A 709 27.37 19.29 7.92
CA THR A 709 27.20 20.10 6.70
C THR A 709 25.84 20.77 6.48
N ALA A 710 25.31 21.47 7.49
CA ALA A 710 24.65 22.73 7.13
C ALA A 710 25.74 23.65 6.56
N VAL A 711 25.79 23.81 5.23
CA VAL A 711 26.69 24.79 4.63
C VAL A 711 26.33 26.13 5.28
N PRO A 712 27.25 26.77 6.03
CA PRO A 712 26.93 28.02 6.69
C PRO A 712 26.50 28.99 5.59
N THR A 713 25.23 29.38 5.63
CA THR A 713 24.73 30.37 4.69
C THR A 713 25.53 31.65 4.92
N LEU A 714 25.91 32.30 3.82
CA LEU A 714 26.54 33.61 3.91
C LEU A 714 25.56 34.56 4.63
N PRO A 715 26.08 35.49 5.45
CA PRO A 715 25.24 36.51 6.04
C PRO A 715 24.49 37.23 4.92
N ILE A 716 23.17 37.19 4.98
CA ILE A 716 22.36 37.91 4.01
C ILE A 716 22.07 39.27 4.64
N VAL A 717 22.49 40.32 3.95
CA VAL A 717 22.11 41.68 4.30
C VAL A 717 21.07 42.13 3.29
N THR A 718 19.82 42.23 3.73
CA THR A 718 18.76 42.86 2.94
C THR A 718 18.61 44.31 3.38
N ALA A 719 18.60 45.20 2.40
CA ALA A 719 18.15 46.57 2.59
C ALA A 719 16.75 46.65 2.00
N THR A 720 15.80 47.18 2.77
CA THR A 720 14.51 47.62 2.21
C THR A 720 14.67 49.11 1.92
N PRO A 721 14.91 49.53 0.65
CA PRO A 721 15.18 50.92 0.32
C PRO A 721 13.94 51.78 0.53
N ASN A 722 14.15 53.07 0.80
CA ASN A 722 13.12 54.08 0.58
C ASN A 722 12.71 54.03 -0.90
N THR A 723 11.58 53.39 -1.21
CA THR A 723 10.96 53.55 -2.52
C THR A 723 10.15 54.83 -2.46
N ALA A 724 10.44 55.77 -3.36
CA ALA A 724 9.41 56.75 -3.71
C ALA A 724 8.17 55.94 -4.12
N PRO A 725 6.95 56.34 -3.70
CA PRO A 725 5.76 55.69 -4.19
C PRO A 725 5.84 55.64 -5.72
N PRO A 726 5.40 54.54 -6.37
CA PRO A 726 5.45 54.43 -7.81
C PRO A 726 4.90 55.73 -8.40
N VAL A 727 5.69 56.38 -9.25
CA VAL A 727 5.20 57.50 -10.04
C VAL A 727 4.10 56.90 -10.90
N VAL A 728 2.85 57.09 -10.46
CA VAL A 728 1.70 56.82 -11.29
C VAL A 728 1.79 57.87 -12.40
N SER A 729 2.26 57.44 -13.58
CA SER A 729 1.97 58.17 -14.81
C SER A 729 0.47 58.44 -14.79
N PRO A 730 0.02 59.70 -14.92
CA PRO A 730 -1.42 60.00 -14.89
C PRO A 730 -2.08 59.13 -15.95
N SER A 731 -2.86 58.15 -15.52
CA SER A 731 -3.78 57.48 -16.43
C SER A 731 -4.72 58.58 -16.94
N PRO A 732 -4.97 58.66 -18.26
CA PRO A 732 -5.80 59.70 -18.81
C PRO A 732 -7.18 59.63 -18.15
N VAL A 733 -7.64 60.78 -17.66
CA VAL A 733 -8.99 60.99 -17.14
C VAL A 733 -9.98 60.44 -18.17
N PRO A 734 -10.94 59.58 -17.78
CA PRO A 734 -12.03 59.20 -18.67
C PRO A 734 -12.85 60.45 -18.97
N THR A 735 -12.86 60.88 -20.24
CA THR A 735 -13.78 61.90 -20.72
C THR A 735 -15.21 61.41 -20.52
N GLU A 736 -16.07 62.23 -19.94
CA GLU A 736 -17.51 62.01 -19.93
C GLU A 736 -18.00 61.81 -21.38
N VAL A 737 -18.38 60.58 -21.72
CA VAL A 737 -19.16 60.27 -22.92
C VAL A 737 -20.50 59.72 -22.42
N PRO A 738 -21.63 60.32 -22.80
CA PRO A 738 -22.95 59.87 -22.36
C PRO A 738 -23.31 58.51 -22.99
N PRO A 739 -24.17 57.71 -22.34
CA PRO A 739 -24.40 56.31 -22.69
C PRO A 739 -25.08 56.17 -24.06
N THR A 740 -24.48 55.40 -24.95
CA THR A 740 -25.11 54.93 -26.19
C THR A 740 -25.83 53.60 -25.97
N SER A 741 -27.04 53.50 -26.52
CA SER A 741 -27.98 52.40 -26.40
C SER A 741 -27.68 51.25 -27.37
N GLU A 742 -26.50 50.64 -27.31
CA GLU A 742 -26.21 49.42 -28.06
C GLU A 742 -25.94 48.24 -27.13
N LEU A 743 -26.69 47.15 -27.33
CA LEU A 743 -26.50 45.89 -26.61
C LEU A 743 -25.15 45.26 -27.02
N PRO A 744 -24.41 44.63 -26.08
CA PRO A 744 -23.10 44.06 -26.37
C PRO A 744 -23.19 42.85 -27.30
N PRO A 745 -22.22 42.64 -28.21
CA PRO A 745 -22.17 41.44 -29.04
C PRO A 745 -21.81 40.20 -28.21
N VAL A 746 -22.40 39.06 -28.59
CA VAL A 746 -22.11 37.73 -28.06
C VAL A 746 -20.67 37.33 -28.41
N ILE A 747 -19.83 37.11 -27.38
CA ILE A 747 -18.49 36.56 -27.57
C ILE A 747 -18.58 35.03 -27.45
N ILE A 748 -18.31 34.34 -28.56
CA ILE A 748 -18.07 32.89 -28.60
C ILE A 748 -16.58 32.66 -28.31
N THR A 749 -16.26 32.06 -27.17
CA THR A 749 -14.88 31.64 -26.84
C THR A 749 -14.59 30.26 -27.42
N ALA A 750 -13.60 30.17 -28.32
CA ALA A 750 -13.03 28.90 -28.78
C ALA A 750 -11.71 28.61 -28.05
N THR A 751 -11.67 27.52 -27.28
CA THR A 751 -10.50 27.05 -26.55
C THR A 751 -9.57 26.23 -27.47
N PRO A 752 -8.26 26.49 -27.55
CA PRO A 752 -7.33 25.62 -28.28
C PRO A 752 -7.03 24.34 -27.48
N ARG A 753 -7.12 23.17 -28.13
CA ARG A 753 -6.65 21.87 -27.60
C ARG A 753 -5.11 21.77 -27.65
N PRO A 754 -4.47 21.08 -26.68
CA PRO A 754 -3.03 20.87 -26.67
C PRO A 754 -2.62 19.81 -27.71
N THR A 755 -1.63 20.13 -28.54
CA THR A 755 -0.96 19.16 -29.41
C THR A 755 0.25 18.55 -28.70
N MET A 756 0.25 17.22 -28.63
CA MET A 756 1.41 16.36 -28.37
C MET A 756 2.56 16.69 -29.31
N ALA A 757 3.79 16.74 -28.78
CA ALA A 757 5.02 16.67 -29.57
C ALA A 757 5.37 15.20 -29.87
N PRO A 758 6.03 14.93 -31.01
CA PRO A 758 6.37 13.60 -31.50
C PRO A 758 7.44 12.87 -30.68
#